data_AF-A0A9E3QEV1-F1
#
_entry.id   AF-A0A9E3QEV1-F1
#
_cell.length_a   1.000
_cell.length_b   1.000
_cell.length_c   1.000
_cell.angle_alpha   90.00
_cell.angle_beta   90.00
_cell.angle_gamma   90.00
#
_symmetry.space_group_name_H-M   'P 1'
#
loop_
_entity.id
_entity.type
_entity.pdbx_description
1 polymer ?
#
loop_
_entity_poly.entity_id
_entity_poly.type
_entity_poly.pdbx_seq_one_letter_code
_entity_poly.pdbx_strand_id
1 'polypeptide(L)'
;MDRPRGRQRLIRLLGLALGITAAIVALWVLPLWGAALVPPGGLRRATVVLLWGLLIAYGLILAIAPAGTILLGVGLWRARRRGESWPVSRVRALLLCASLLVGLALLEGGAAAWRAWTRRPPALPTSFADDPKETPKRTPDLPTRFREAPQDELNLVVIGESSARGEPYDPRLSVGQIVGWQLGHVFPERRVRVQMLAKSGCRLEEAIQSLAALRRRPDAILLYSGHNEFQARYALARSVRHYRDEFPKPRRDLRALAARSSPVGALIDETLERNQLALPPPPRSPRALVDVPTCTPEEYESIRSEFHRGLEQFITYCTRIGALPIGVIPPGNEGGFEPNRSVLAPETTAAERAAAAEALRAARAAEADDPTRALSLYRRLLARHPEFAEAHFRLARLLEVAGDWPQARHHYARARDLDGLPMRCPGDLQDAYRRLAARHSGFLVVDGPAVLQALSPHGIVDDHLLHDGQHPTLRGYLALAQDLLNQLAARRAFGWPAGRPAPTIDPDECAAHFGLDRGVWADVCERSALFYDATALIRYDPSERSAKARRYRGAAARIAAGELPELAGVPGLGVHPAGLRELEAGRTTGAGSALPLTEEPPGAIRIPDSKFRRPDSEDRESPTQFSIWNLEPGIGPLESGIPTGDPQRAR
;
A
#
# COMPACT_ATOMS: atom_id res chain seq x y z
N MET A 1 11.09 -13.76 68.82
CA MET A 1 9.93 -13.77 67.91
C MET A 1 9.84 -12.41 67.23
N ASP A 2 10.21 -12.27 65.96
CA ASP A 2 10.05 -10.99 65.26
C ASP A 2 9.84 -11.24 63.74
N ARG A 3 8.62 -11.69 63.39
CA ARG A 3 8.20 -12.05 62.02
C ARG A 3 6.97 -11.30 61.45
N PRO A 4 6.52 -10.10 61.89
CA PRO A 4 5.39 -9.43 61.22
C PRO A 4 5.79 -8.52 60.03
N ARG A 5 7.04 -8.03 59.95
CA ARG A 5 7.44 -7.02 58.94
C ARG A 5 7.68 -7.56 57.53
N GLY A 6 8.07 -8.85 57.40
CA GLY A 6 8.31 -9.48 56.09
C GLY A 6 7.03 -9.76 55.31
N ARG A 7 5.98 -10.22 56.00
CA ARG A 7 4.69 -10.57 55.38
C ARG A 7 3.97 -9.33 54.85
N GLN A 8 3.97 -8.22 55.58
CA GLN A 8 3.40 -6.96 55.12
C GLN A 8 4.16 -6.34 53.93
N ARG A 9 5.49 -6.47 53.88
CA ARG A 9 6.27 -6.05 52.71
C ARG A 9 5.98 -6.92 51.48
N LEU A 10 5.87 -8.23 51.67
CA LEU A 10 5.54 -9.16 50.58
C LEU A 10 4.13 -8.90 50.03
N ILE A 11 3.14 -8.65 50.91
CA ILE A 11 1.77 -8.29 50.51
C ILE A 11 1.75 -6.97 49.74
N ARG A 12 2.53 -5.96 50.15
CA ARG A 12 2.63 -4.69 49.42
C ARG A 12 3.29 -4.85 48.06
N LEU A 13 4.35 -5.65 47.96
CA LEU A 13 5.02 -5.93 46.67
C LEU A 13 4.13 -6.75 45.73
N LEU A 14 3.40 -7.74 46.26
CA LEU A 14 2.40 -8.51 45.50
C LEU A 14 1.24 -7.61 45.05
N GLY A 15 0.75 -6.72 45.90
CA GLY A 15 -0.29 -5.76 45.54
C GLY A 15 0.17 -4.78 44.45
N LEU A 16 1.42 -4.31 44.53
CA LEU A 16 2.00 -3.45 43.49
C LEU A 16 2.17 -4.22 42.17
N ALA A 17 2.64 -5.47 42.22
CA ALA A 17 2.79 -6.33 41.06
C ALA A 17 1.43 -6.70 40.42
N LEU A 18 0.40 -6.97 41.23
CA LEU A 18 -0.96 -7.19 40.75
C LEU A 18 -1.54 -5.92 40.13
N GLY A 19 -1.31 -4.76 40.75
CA GLY A 19 -1.75 -3.47 40.22
C GLY A 19 -1.08 -3.11 38.90
N ILE A 20 0.22 -3.34 38.77
CA ILE A 20 0.96 -3.14 37.51
C ILE A 20 0.47 -4.13 36.46
N THR A 21 0.29 -5.41 36.81
CA THR A 21 -0.25 -6.42 35.89
C THR A 21 -1.66 -6.07 35.43
N ALA A 22 -2.54 -5.65 36.34
CA ALA A 22 -3.90 -5.22 36.04
C ALA A 22 -3.92 -3.96 35.18
N ALA A 23 -3.00 -3.00 35.40
CA ALA A 23 -2.85 -1.82 34.56
C ALA A 23 -2.35 -2.17 33.16
N ILE A 24 -1.39 -3.11 33.03
CA ILE A 24 -0.92 -3.62 31.74
C ILE A 24 -2.04 -4.35 31.01
N VAL A 25 -2.78 -5.24 31.69
CA VAL A 25 -3.93 -5.95 31.12
C VAL A 25 -5.02 -4.94 30.71
N ALA A 26 -5.31 -3.94 31.55
CA ALA A 26 -6.23 -2.88 31.21
C ALA A 26 -5.75 -2.09 29.97
N LEU A 27 -4.46 -1.76 29.86
CA LEU A 27 -3.88 -1.11 28.67
C LEU A 27 -3.94 -1.99 27.41
N TRP A 28 -3.98 -3.31 27.55
CA TRP A 28 -4.14 -4.26 26.44
C TRP A 28 -5.62 -4.50 26.07
N VAL A 29 -6.53 -4.44 27.05
CA VAL A 29 -7.97 -4.77 26.89
C VAL A 29 -8.83 -3.52 26.64
N LEU A 30 -8.51 -2.37 27.24
CA LEU A 30 -9.22 -1.09 27.01
C LEU A 30 -9.23 -0.66 25.54
N PRO A 31 -8.16 -0.85 24.73
CA PRO A 31 -8.22 -0.58 23.30
C PRO A 31 -9.21 -1.47 22.55
N LEU A 32 -9.46 -2.71 23.01
CA LEU A 32 -10.43 -3.62 22.39
C LEU A 32 -11.88 -3.18 22.62
N TRP A 33 -12.15 -2.49 23.74
CA TRP A 33 -13.48 -1.94 24.05
C TRP A 33 -13.67 -0.51 23.55
N GLY A 34 -12.61 0.31 23.56
CA GLY A 34 -12.62 1.70 23.09
C GLY A 34 -12.54 1.88 21.57
N ALA A 35 -12.11 0.85 20.83
CA ALA A 35 -12.04 0.88 19.36
C ALA A 35 -13.40 1.08 18.67
N ALA A 36 -14.52 0.77 19.34
CA ALA A 36 -15.87 1.03 18.83
C ALA A 36 -16.33 2.49 19.00
N LEU A 37 -15.70 3.26 19.90
CA LEU A 37 -16.14 4.61 20.29
C LEU A 37 -15.18 5.73 19.86
N VAL A 38 -13.93 5.40 19.51
CA VAL A 38 -12.93 6.36 19.05
C VAL A 38 -12.68 6.15 17.55
N PRO A 39 -12.84 7.18 16.70
CA PRO A 39 -12.52 7.08 15.28
C PRO A 39 -11.10 6.51 15.08
N PRO A 40 -10.86 5.63 14.10
CA PRO A 40 -9.56 4.98 13.90
C PRO A 40 -8.38 5.95 13.83
N GLY A 41 -8.58 7.16 13.28
CA GLY A 41 -7.57 8.22 13.23
C GLY A 41 -7.28 8.90 14.58
N GLY A 42 -8.19 8.83 15.56
CA GLY A 42 -7.98 9.33 16.92
C GLY A 42 -7.06 8.44 17.74
N LEU A 43 -7.32 7.12 17.73
CA LEU A 43 -6.47 6.11 18.36
C LEU A 43 -5.05 6.14 17.81
N ARG A 44 -4.89 6.15 16.47
CA ARG A 44 -3.57 6.21 15.83
C ARG A 44 -2.79 7.49 16.18
N ARG A 45 -3.47 8.65 16.29
CA ARG A 45 -2.85 9.90 16.77
C ARG A 45 -2.38 9.79 18.22
N ALA A 46 -3.18 9.21 19.10
CA ALA A 46 -2.79 8.96 20.48
C ALA A 46 -1.59 7.99 20.58
N THR A 47 -1.58 6.93 19.76
CA THR A 47 -0.45 6.00 19.64
C THR A 47 0.82 6.71 19.18
N VAL A 48 0.75 7.59 18.18
CA VAL A 48 1.90 8.39 17.73
C VAL A 48 2.44 9.28 18.86
N VAL A 49 1.57 9.96 19.63
CA VAL A 49 1.99 10.78 20.78
C VAL A 49 2.65 9.92 21.86
N LEU A 50 2.06 8.75 22.17
CA LEU A 50 2.63 7.80 23.14
C LEU A 50 4.03 7.34 22.73
N LEU A 51 4.22 6.97 21.46
CA LEU A 51 5.49 6.51 20.91
C LEU A 51 6.58 7.60 20.97
N TRP A 52 6.22 8.85 20.68
CA TRP A 52 7.12 9.99 20.90
C TRP A 52 7.51 10.15 22.37
N GLY A 53 6.53 10.02 23.29
CA GLY A 53 6.78 10.05 24.73
C GLY A 53 7.73 8.92 25.18
N LEU A 54 7.53 7.70 24.67
CA LEU A 54 8.37 6.54 24.95
C LEU A 54 9.80 6.75 24.43
N LEU A 55 9.97 7.31 23.24
CA LEU A 55 11.29 7.60 22.68
C LEU A 55 12.07 8.61 23.53
N ILE A 56 11.39 9.67 24.01
CA ILE A 56 12.00 10.67 24.91
C ILE A 56 12.37 10.02 26.25
N ALA A 57 11.47 9.23 26.84
CA ALA A 57 11.73 8.54 28.11
C ALA A 57 12.91 7.57 27.99
N TYR A 58 12.98 6.80 26.91
CA TYR A 58 14.09 5.91 26.60
C TYR A 58 15.42 6.69 26.51
N GLY A 59 15.45 7.80 25.76
CA GLY A 59 16.64 8.65 25.65
C GLY A 59 17.10 9.23 26.99
N LEU A 60 16.16 9.66 27.84
CA LEU A 60 16.45 10.16 29.19
C LEU A 60 17.04 9.06 30.09
N ILE A 61 16.50 7.85 30.06
CA ILE A 61 17.01 6.71 30.85
C ILE A 61 18.43 6.35 30.39
N LEU A 62 18.67 6.30 29.08
CA LEU A 62 19.98 6.00 28.51
C LEU A 62 21.04 7.04 28.90
N ALA A 63 20.66 8.30 29.09
CA ALA A 63 21.57 9.36 29.54
C ALA A 63 21.78 9.35 31.06
N ILE A 64 20.72 9.20 31.85
CA ILE A 64 20.74 9.42 33.31
C ILE A 64 21.18 8.16 34.07
N ALA A 65 20.70 6.97 33.70
CA ALA A 65 20.92 5.76 34.48
C ALA A 65 22.40 5.30 34.53
N PRO A 66 23.20 5.37 33.44
CA PRO A 66 24.63 5.05 33.51
C PRO A 66 25.40 6.04 34.39
N ALA A 67 25.19 7.33 34.17
CA ALA A 67 25.84 8.38 34.94
C ALA A 67 25.49 8.29 36.43
N GLY A 68 24.21 8.08 36.74
CA GLY A 68 23.71 7.88 38.11
C GLY A 68 24.33 6.63 38.76
N THR A 69 24.42 5.52 38.04
CA THR A 69 25.03 4.28 38.57
C THR A 69 26.51 4.45 38.86
N ILE A 70 27.25 5.12 37.98
CA ILE A 70 28.69 5.40 38.16
C ILE A 70 28.90 6.35 39.34
N LEU A 71 28.21 7.49 39.36
CA LEU A 71 28.38 8.50 40.41
C LEU A 71 28.01 7.96 41.79
N LEU A 72 26.86 7.28 41.90
CA LEU A 72 26.40 6.70 43.15
C LEU A 72 27.25 5.48 43.55
N GLY A 73 27.69 4.66 42.59
CA GLY A 73 28.57 3.52 42.84
C GLY A 73 29.95 3.92 43.36
N VAL A 74 30.59 4.93 42.75
CA VAL A 74 31.84 5.52 43.24
C VAL A 74 31.63 6.13 44.62
N GLY A 75 30.50 6.80 44.84
CA GLY A 75 30.13 7.33 46.15
C GLY A 75 30.05 6.25 47.23
N LEU A 76 29.37 5.13 46.95
CA LEU A 76 29.27 3.98 47.84
C LEU A 76 30.65 3.37 48.13
N TRP A 77 31.46 3.19 47.09
CA TRP A 77 32.81 2.63 47.23
C TRP A 77 33.72 3.51 48.10
N ARG A 78 33.68 4.83 47.89
CA ARG A 78 34.43 5.80 48.72
C ARG A 78 33.95 5.83 50.17
N ALA A 79 32.64 5.73 50.41
CA ALA A 79 32.07 5.70 51.76
C ALA A 79 32.49 4.41 52.50
N ARG A 80 32.44 3.26 51.81
CA ARG A 80 32.93 1.98 52.36
C ARG A 80 34.41 2.01 52.73
N ARG A 81 35.27 2.64 51.91
CA ARG A 81 36.70 2.79 52.23
C ARG A 81 36.96 3.68 53.44
N ARG A 82 36.07 4.61 53.75
CA ARG A 82 36.18 5.55 54.88
C ARG A 82 35.43 5.12 56.13
N GLY A 83 34.76 3.96 56.12
CA GLY A 83 33.93 3.51 57.24
C GLY A 83 32.68 4.37 57.48
N GLU A 84 32.29 5.20 56.51
CA GLU A 84 31.17 6.13 56.65
C GLU A 84 29.83 5.43 56.34
N SER A 85 28.78 5.77 57.09
CA SER A 85 27.43 5.31 56.79
C SER A 85 26.87 6.03 55.55
N TRP A 86 26.21 5.29 54.65
CA TRP A 86 25.69 5.84 53.39
C TRP A 86 24.16 5.99 53.43
N PRO A 87 23.60 7.15 53.06
CA PRO A 87 22.16 7.38 53.15
C PRO A 87 21.33 6.35 52.36
N VAL A 88 20.29 5.82 52.99
CA VAL A 88 19.38 4.83 52.38
C VAL A 88 18.74 5.37 51.08
N SER A 89 18.49 6.67 50.99
CA SER A 89 18.00 7.32 49.76
C SER A 89 18.95 7.16 48.58
N ARG A 90 20.27 7.24 48.79
CA ARG A 90 21.29 7.06 47.75
C ARG A 90 21.43 5.59 47.35
N VAL A 91 21.31 4.66 48.30
CA VAL A 91 21.25 3.22 48.01
C VAL A 91 20.02 2.90 47.14
N ARG A 92 18.86 3.45 47.48
CA ARG A 92 17.63 3.29 46.68
C ARG A 92 17.77 3.89 45.29
N ALA A 93 18.39 5.05 45.16
CA ALA A 93 18.67 5.67 43.87
C ALA A 93 19.64 4.84 43.02
N LEU A 94 20.69 4.27 43.63
CA LEU A 94 21.63 3.36 42.95
C LEU A 94 20.92 2.09 42.47
N LEU A 95 20.10 1.47 43.33
CA LEU A 95 19.30 0.31 42.98
C LEU A 95 18.31 0.63 41.86
N LEU A 96 17.68 1.81 41.88
CA LEU A 96 16.79 2.26 40.80
C LEU A 96 17.56 2.41 39.48
N CYS A 97 18.71 3.10 39.47
CA CYS A 97 19.52 3.26 38.26
C CYS A 97 19.98 1.90 37.70
N ALA A 98 20.47 1.01 38.57
CA ALA A 98 20.87 -0.34 38.18
C ALA A 98 19.69 -1.16 37.64
N SER A 99 18.52 -1.08 38.27
CA SER A 99 17.30 -1.77 37.81
C SER A 99 16.82 -1.25 36.45
N LEU A 100 16.91 0.07 36.22
CA LEU A 100 16.60 0.68 34.93
C LEU A 100 17.57 0.22 33.83
N LEU A 101 18.86 0.08 34.14
CA LEU A 101 19.86 -0.44 33.18
C LEU A 101 19.61 -1.91 32.83
N VAL A 102 19.29 -2.75 33.82
CA VAL A 102 18.92 -4.16 33.57
C VAL A 102 17.64 -4.23 32.73
N GLY A 103 16.63 -3.42 33.07
CA GLY A 103 15.40 -3.33 32.29
C GLY A 103 15.66 -2.88 30.85
N LEU A 104 16.53 -1.89 30.65
CA LEU A 104 16.93 -1.41 29.33
C LEU A 104 17.64 -2.50 28.52
N ALA A 105 18.58 -3.22 29.13
CA ALA A 105 19.30 -4.32 28.48
C ALA A 105 18.34 -5.46 28.06
N LEU A 106 17.38 -5.80 28.92
CA LEU A 106 16.34 -6.78 28.58
C LEU A 106 15.42 -6.28 27.47
N LEU A 107 15.05 -5.00 27.49
CA LEU A 107 14.23 -4.36 26.47
C LEU A 107 14.95 -4.36 25.11
N GLU A 108 16.25 -4.04 25.09
CA GLU A 108 17.09 -4.07 23.89
C GLU A 108 17.27 -5.48 23.35
N GLY A 109 17.58 -6.45 24.22
CA GLY A 109 17.68 -7.85 23.82
C GLY A 109 16.37 -8.39 23.28
N GLY A 110 15.24 -8.07 23.94
CA GLY A 110 13.90 -8.44 23.50
C GLY A 110 13.51 -7.78 22.17
N ALA A 111 13.81 -6.49 22.01
CA ALA A 111 13.56 -5.76 20.77
C ALA A 111 14.43 -6.28 19.62
N ALA A 112 15.70 -6.58 19.86
CA ALA A 112 16.59 -7.19 18.87
C ALA A 112 16.08 -8.58 18.46
N ALA A 113 15.69 -9.41 19.41
CA ALA A 113 15.13 -10.74 19.15
C ALA A 113 13.81 -10.64 18.37
N TRP A 114 12.93 -9.72 18.74
CA TRP A 114 11.67 -9.48 18.03
C TRP A 114 11.90 -8.97 16.60
N ARG A 115 12.78 -7.96 16.41
CA ARG A 115 13.15 -7.47 15.07
C ARG A 115 13.81 -8.55 14.22
N ALA A 116 14.69 -9.34 14.80
CA ALA A 116 15.31 -10.46 14.11
C ALA A 116 14.28 -11.55 13.76
N TRP A 117 13.22 -11.69 14.55
CA TRP A 117 12.13 -12.61 14.26
C TRP A 117 11.18 -12.08 13.18
N THR A 118 10.80 -10.80 13.22
CA THR A 118 9.87 -10.18 12.26
C THR A 118 10.50 -9.79 10.93
N ARG A 119 11.78 -9.39 10.92
CA ARG A 119 12.53 -9.01 9.71
C ARG A 119 13.36 -10.16 9.13
N ARG A 120 13.26 -11.36 9.70
CA ARG A 120 13.73 -12.55 8.99
C ARG A 120 12.92 -12.61 7.70
N PRO A 121 13.54 -12.45 6.51
CA PRO A 121 12.82 -12.80 5.30
C PRO A 121 12.32 -14.22 5.53
N PRO A 122 11.05 -14.54 5.23
CA PRO A 122 10.62 -15.92 5.31
C PRO A 122 11.62 -16.72 4.49
N ALA A 123 12.39 -17.57 5.17
CA ALA A 123 13.13 -18.63 4.55
C ALA A 123 12.06 -19.58 4.03
N LEU A 124 11.43 -19.20 2.92
CA LEU A 124 10.76 -20.17 2.07
C LEU A 124 11.86 -21.15 1.70
N PRO A 125 11.73 -22.44 2.03
CA PRO A 125 12.88 -23.30 2.20
C PRO A 125 13.76 -23.26 0.94
N THR A 126 14.98 -22.74 1.08
CA THR A 126 15.99 -22.79 0.02
C THR A 126 16.64 -24.18 -0.05
N SER A 127 16.42 -25.01 0.97
CA SER A 127 16.61 -26.44 0.97
C SER A 127 15.34 -27.11 1.51
N PHE A 128 14.73 -27.97 0.70
CA PHE A 128 13.78 -28.95 1.21
C PHE A 128 14.64 -30.14 1.64
N ALA A 129 14.85 -30.28 2.95
CA ALA A 129 15.67 -31.38 3.46
C ALA A 129 14.99 -32.72 3.18
N ASP A 130 15.64 -33.55 2.36
CA ASP A 130 15.62 -35.01 2.46
C ASP A 130 16.51 -35.50 3.64
N ASP A 131 17.01 -34.60 4.50
CA ASP A 131 17.88 -34.92 5.62
C ASP A 131 17.09 -35.03 6.94
N PRO A 132 17.01 -36.23 7.57
CA PRO A 132 16.21 -36.46 8.79
C PRO A 132 16.74 -35.78 10.06
N LYS A 133 17.72 -34.88 9.98
CA LYS A 133 18.42 -34.33 11.15
C LYS A 133 18.63 -32.82 11.12
N GLU A 134 17.58 -32.03 10.92
CA GLU A 134 17.59 -30.64 11.39
C GLU A 134 16.27 -30.26 12.07
N THR A 135 16.40 -29.67 13.27
CA THR A 135 15.28 -29.20 14.08
C THR A 135 14.87 -27.79 13.63
N PRO A 136 13.63 -27.57 13.15
CA PRO A 136 13.24 -26.28 12.58
C PRO A 136 12.78 -25.28 13.67
N LYS A 137 13.23 -24.03 13.57
CA LYS A 137 12.67 -22.90 14.36
C LYS A 137 11.88 -21.94 13.46
N ARG A 138 10.54 -22.09 13.55
CA ARG A 138 9.46 -21.06 13.54
C ARG A 138 9.51 -19.95 12.46
N THR A 139 9.27 -20.34 11.21
CA THR A 139 8.50 -19.60 10.18
C THR A 139 7.04 -20.06 10.21
N PRO A 140 6.05 -19.31 9.69
CA PRO A 140 4.80 -19.95 9.27
C PRO A 140 5.11 -20.78 8.03
N ASP A 141 5.30 -22.08 8.22
CA ASP A 141 5.44 -23.00 7.09
C ASP A 141 4.14 -22.95 6.28
N LEU A 142 4.25 -22.50 5.02
CA LEU A 142 3.12 -22.55 4.11
C LEU A 142 2.65 -24.01 3.99
N PRO A 143 1.33 -24.27 4.00
CA PRO A 143 0.83 -25.64 3.97
C PRO A 143 1.29 -26.33 2.69
N THR A 144 1.86 -27.52 2.84
CA THR A 144 2.27 -28.39 1.71
C THR A 144 1.50 -29.70 1.70
N ARG A 145 0.77 -29.96 2.79
CA ARG A 145 -0.15 -31.08 2.95
C ARG A 145 -1.56 -30.50 3.07
N PHE A 146 -2.45 -31.03 2.26
CA PHE A 146 -3.84 -30.60 2.20
C PHE A 146 -4.74 -31.82 2.33
N ARG A 147 -5.99 -31.58 2.74
CA ARG A 147 -7.02 -32.60 2.58
C ARG A 147 -7.25 -32.82 1.08
N GLU A 148 -7.49 -34.06 0.70
CA GLU A 148 -7.85 -34.40 -0.68
C GLU A 148 -9.10 -33.62 -1.07
N ALA A 149 -9.01 -32.88 -2.17
CA ALA A 149 -10.13 -32.13 -2.69
C ALA A 149 -11.02 -33.08 -3.49
N PRO A 150 -12.36 -32.94 -3.43
CA PRO A 150 -13.26 -33.66 -4.31
C PRO A 150 -12.87 -33.42 -5.78
N GLN A 151 -12.90 -34.48 -6.62
CA GLN A 151 -12.50 -34.39 -8.03
C GLN A 151 -13.44 -33.48 -8.86
N ASP A 152 -14.66 -33.25 -8.37
CA ASP A 152 -15.68 -32.38 -8.93
C ASP A 152 -15.51 -30.90 -8.53
N GLU A 153 -14.46 -30.52 -7.79
CA GLU A 153 -14.19 -29.11 -7.45
C GLU A 153 -13.01 -28.55 -8.25
N LEU A 154 -13.09 -27.28 -8.64
CA LEU A 154 -11.97 -26.49 -9.17
C LEU A 154 -11.73 -25.30 -8.24
N ASN A 155 -10.57 -25.26 -7.59
CA ASN A 155 -10.23 -24.27 -6.56
C ASN A 155 -9.24 -23.23 -7.10
N LEU A 156 -9.75 -22.02 -7.37
CA LEU A 156 -8.95 -20.84 -7.70
C LEU A 156 -8.74 -20.00 -6.44
N VAL A 157 -7.49 -19.79 -6.05
CA VAL A 157 -7.14 -18.87 -4.96
C VAL A 157 -6.61 -17.57 -5.56
N VAL A 158 -7.04 -16.44 -5.02
CA VAL A 158 -6.51 -15.13 -5.42
C VAL A 158 -5.83 -14.47 -4.23
N ILE A 159 -4.59 -14.05 -4.45
CA ILE A 159 -3.78 -13.28 -3.52
C ILE A 159 -3.30 -12.00 -4.20
N GLY A 160 -2.96 -11.00 -3.39
CA GLY A 160 -2.45 -9.74 -3.90
C GLY A 160 -3.07 -8.54 -3.19
N GLU A 161 -2.96 -7.41 -3.86
CA GLU A 161 -3.32 -6.11 -3.31
C GLU A 161 -4.77 -5.69 -3.59
N SER A 162 -5.09 -4.40 -3.48
CA SER A 162 -6.44 -3.85 -3.71
C SER A 162 -6.99 -4.18 -5.10
N SER A 163 -6.16 -4.08 -6.15
CA SER A 163 -6.57 -4.43 -7.52
C SER A 163 -6.85 -5.93 -7.68
N ALA A 164 -6.15 -6.79 -6.93
CA ALA A 164 -6.41 -8.24 -6.89
C ALA A 164 -7.74 -8.55 -6.20
N ARG A 165 -8.04 -7.82 -5.12
CA ARG A 165 -9.30 -7.90 -4.37
C ARG A 165 -10.48 -7.43 -5.21
N GLY A 166 -10.26 -6.51 -6.15
CA GLY A 166 -11.28 -6.02 -7.07
C GLY A 166 -11.70 -4.58 -6.84
N GLU A 167 -10.93 -3.79 -6.09
CA GLU A 167 -11.24 -2.36 -5.90
C GLU A 167 -11.33 -1.62 -7.25
N PRO A 168 -12.31 -0.71 -7.44
CA PRO A 168 -13.29 -0.24 -6.45
C PRO A 168 -14.60 -1.03 -6.38
N TYR A 169 -14.69 -2.23 -6.99
CA TYR A 169 -15.90 -3.06 -7.04
C TYR A 169 -15.99 -4.10 -5.89
N ASP A 170 -14.99 -4.15 -5.01
CA ASP A 170 -14.96 -5.07 -3.86
C ASP A 170 -16.21 -4.93 -2.98
N PRO A 171 -16.88 -6.04 -2.59
CA PRO A 171 -16.49 -7.45 -2.78
C PRO A 171 -17.11 -8.15 -4.01
N ARG A 172 -17.71 -7.38 -4.94
CA ARG A 172 -18.54 -7.94 -6.01
C ARG A 172 -17.72 -8.54 -7.16
N LEU A 173 -16.68 -7.84 -7.63
CA LEU A 173 -16.00 -8.19 -8.88
C LEU A 173 -14.48 -8.04 -8.76
N SER A 174 -13.75 -9.02 -9.29
CA SER A 174 -12.30 -9.03 -9.49
C SER A 174 -11.94 -9.89 -10.69
N VAL A 175 -10.71 -9.81 -11.20
CA VAL A 175 -10.22 -10.73 -12.26
C VAL A 175 -10.49 -12.19 -11.88
N GLY A 176 -10.20 -12.57 -10.64
CA GLY A 176 -10.41 -13.93 -10.15
C GLY A 176 -11.86 -14.38 -10.11
N GLN A 177 -12.78 -13.49 -9.70
CA GLN A 177 -14.21 -13.78 -9.68
C GLN A 177 -14.77 -13.93 -11.09
N ILE A 178 -14.40 -13.04 -12.02
CA ILE A 178 -14.83 -13.12 -13.43
C ILE A 178 -14.35 -14.43 -14.06
N VAL A 179 -13.07 -14.76 -13.88
CA VAL A 179 -12.49 -16.00 -14.40
C VAL A 179 -13.16 -17.22 -13.78
N GLY A 180 -13.41 -17.21 -12.46
CA GLY A 180 -14.11 -18.30 -11.78
C GLY A 180 -15.53 -18.52 -12.32
N TRP A 181 -16.28 -17.44 -12.54
CA TRP A 181 -17.62 -17.50 -13.16
C TRP A 181 -17.57 -18.11 -14.57
N GLN A 182 -16.63 -17.68 -15.40
CA GLN A 182 -16.47 -18.19 -16.76
C GLN A 182 -15.97 -19.64 -16.80
N LEU A 183 -15.09 -20.04 -15.88
CA LEU A 183 -14.68 -21.44 -15.74
C LEU A 183 -15.85 -22.35 -15.38
N GLY A 184 -16.88 -21.85 -14.67
CA GLY A 184 -18.11 -22.60 -14.42
C GLY A 184 -18.88 -22.97 -15.69
N HIS A 185 -18.83 -22.12 -16.72
CA HIS A 185 -19.42 -22.40 -18.03
C HIS A 185 -18.58 -23.40 -18.83
N VAL A 186 -17.25 -23.33 -18.69
CA VAL A 186 -16.32 -24.24 -19.35
C VAL A 186 -16.40 -25.64 -18.74
N PHE A 187 -16.57 -25.76 -17.43
CA PHE A 187 -16.61 -27.00 -16.67
C PHE A 187 -17.93 -27.15 -15.89
N PRO A 188 -19.09 -27.35 -16.55
CA PRO A 188 -20.40 -27.40 -15.89
C PRO A 188 -20.53 -28.54 -14.87
N GLU A 189 -19.76 -29.62 -15.07
CA GLU A 189 -19.72 -30.78 -14.16
C GLU A 189 -18.85 -30.54 -12.91
N ARG A 190 -18.14 -29.41 -12.84
CA ARG A 190 -17.26 -29.07 -11.71
C ARG A 190 -17.73 -27.81 -11.00
N ARG A 191 -17.79 -27.87 -9.68
CA ARG A 191 -18.01 -26.69 -8.85
C ARG A 191 -16.75 -25.83 -8.79
N VAL A 192 -16.78 -24.67 -9.44
CA VAL A 192 -15.69 -23.69 -9.34
C VAL A 192 -15.82 -22.90 -8.02
N ARG A 193 -14.74 -22.90 -7.23
CA ARG A 193 -14.61 -22.11 -6.01
C ARG A 193 -13.52 -21.08 -6.18
N VAL A 194 -13.87 -19.81 -5.95
CA VAL A 194 -12.90 -18.72 -5.87
C VAL A 194 -12.70 -18.37 -4.39
N GLN A 195 -11.50 -18.60 -3.86
CA GLN A 195 -11.13 -18.19 -2.51
C GLN A 195 -10.35 -16.88 -2.58
N MET A 196 -10.95 -15.82 -2.05
CA MET A 196 -10.31 -14.51 -1.98
C MET A 196 -9.46 -14.36 -0.73
N LEU A 197 -8.15 -14.19 -0.91
CA LEU A 197 -7.17 -13.90 0.14
C LEU A 197 -6.43 -12.58 -0.10
N ALA A 198 -6.76 -11.85 -1.17
CA ALA A 198 -6.22 -10.53 -1.46
C ALA A 198 -6.63 -9.49 -0.41
N LYS A 199 -5.72 -8.54 -0.14
CA LYS A 199 -5.89 -7.51 0.90
C LYS A 199 -5.38 -6.17 0.40
N SER A 200 -6.18 -5.12 0.55
CA SER A 200 -5.77 -3.77 0.19
C SER A 200 -4.53 -3.31 0.97
N GLY A 201 -3.66 -2.57 0.29
CA GLY A 201 -2.43 -2.01 0.85
C GLY A 201 -1.33 -3.03 1.14
N CYS A 202 -1.53 -4.31 0.87
CA CYS A 202 -0.49 -5.31 1.11
C CYS A 202 0.56 -5.31 0.00
N ARG A 203 1.78 -5.71 0.36
CA ARG A 203 2.91 -5.98 -0.55
C ARG A 203 3.01 -7.46 -0.90
N LEU A 204 3.83 -7.81 -1.89
CA LEU A 204 4.00 -9.18 -2.39
C LEU A 204 4.26 -10.20 -1.29
N GLU A 205 5.14 -9.88 -0.34
CA GLU A 205 5.46 -10.78 0.76
C GLU A 205 4.23 -11.13 1.61
N GLU A 206 3.41 -10.13 1.92
CA GLU A 206 2.19 -10.29 2.72
C GLU A 206 1.10 -11.02 1.93
N ALA A 207 1.01 -10.77 0.62
CA ALA A 207 0.15 -11.53 -0.28
C ALA A 207 0.51 -13.02 -0.27
N ILE A 208 1.80 -13.38 -0.36
CA ILE A 208 2.26 -14.77 -0.28
C ILE A 208 1.98 -15.36 1.11
N GLN A 209 2.22 -14.60 2.18
CA GLN A 209 1.95 -15.06 3.56
C GLN A 209 0.47 -15.37 3.80
N SER A 210 -0.45 -14.74 3.07
CA SER A 210 -1.89 -15.06 3.16
C SER A 210 -2.20 -16.52 2.82
N LEU A 211 -1.35 -17.20 2.03
CA LEU A 211 -1.48 -18.62 1.69
C LEU A 211 -1.36 -19.55 2.92
N ALA A 212 -0.84 -19.06 4.05
CA ALA A 212 -0.88 -19.80 5.32
C ALA A 212 -2.31 -20.13 5.78
N ALA A 213 -3.32 -19.39 5.30
CA ALA A 213 -4.73 -19.65 5.57
C ALA A 213 -5.31 -20.82 4.75
N LEU A 214 -4.58 -21.37 3.78
CA LEU A 214 -5.07 -22.46 2.94
C LEU A 214 -5.33 -23.72 3.78
N ARG A 215 -6.52 -24.29 3.56
CA ARG A 215 -6.95 -25.58 4.13
C ARG A 215 -7.14 -26.66 3.08
N ARG A 216 -7.26 -26.26 1.82
CA ARG A 216 -7.42 -27.11 0.63
C ARG A 216 -6.31 -26.77 -0.36
N ARG A 217 -5.93 -27.76 -1.15
CA ARG A 217 -4.97 -27.57 -2.22
C ARG A 217 -5.63 -26.76 -3.35
N PRO A 218 -5.08 -25.62 -3.77
CA PRO A 218 -5.57 -24.91 -4.94
C PRO A 218 -5.17 -25.63 -6.23
N ASP A 219 -6.03 -25.53 -7.25
CA ASP A 219 -5.70 -25.91 -8.62
C ASP A 219 -4.89 -24.80 -9.31
N ALA A 220 -5.17 -23.55 -8.96
CA ALA A 220 -4.41 -22.38 -9.40
C ALA A 220 -4.38 -21.30 -8.32
N ILE A 221 -3.29 -20.53 -8.32
CA ILE A 221 -3.15 -19.34 -7.49
C ILE A 221 -2.88 -18.14 -8.41
N LEU A 222 -3.79 -17.17 -8.39
CA LEU A 222 -3.66 -15.89 -9.08
C LEU A 222 -3.04 -14.87 -8.12
N LEU A 223 -1.87 -14.36 -8.47
CA LEU A 223 -1.17 -13.28 -7.80
C LEU A 223 -1.28 -12.00 -8.62
N TYR A 224 -1.80 -10.93 -8.03
CA TYR A 224 -1.79 -9.59 -8.61
C TYR A 224 -1.20 -8.63 -7.58
N SER A 225 0.08 -8.29 -7.74
CA SER A 225 0.83 -7.47 -6.78
C SER A 225 1.97 -6.69 -7.44
N GLY A 226 2.16 -5.45 -7.02
CA GLY A 226 3.34 -4.64 -7.35
C GLY A 226 3.15 -3.13 -7.15
N HIS A 227 1.92 -2.63 -7.05
CA HIS A 227 1.66 -1.21 -6.80
C HIS A 227 2.12 -0.77 -5.40
N ASN A 228 1.95 -1.64 -4.40
CA ASN A 228 2.14 -1.27 -3.00
C ASN A 228 3.56 -1.45 -2.45
N GLU A 229 4.53 -1.87 -3.27
CA GLU A 229 5.85 -2.24 -2.77
C GLU A 229 6.55 -1.10 -2.00
N PHE A 230 6.29 0.15 -2.36
CA PHE A 230 6.89 1.31 -1.68
C PHE A 230 5.95 1.89 -0.61
N GLN A 231 4.70 2.16 -0.97
CA GLN A 231 3.75 2.81 -0.07
C GLN A 231 3.28 1.94 1.11
N ALA A 232 3.39 0.60 1.03
CA ALA A 232 3.14 -0.26 2.19
C ALA A 232 4.31 -0.23 3.20
N ARG A 233 5.52 0.11 2.74
CA ARG A 233 6.74 0.13 3.56
C ARG A 233 7.01 1.50 4.16
N TYR A 234 6.67 2.57 3.45
CA TYR A 234 7.06 3.92 3.80
C TYR A 234 5.89 4.89 3.83
N ALA A 235 5.82 5.69 4.90
CA ALA A 235 4.79 6.71 5.05
C ALA A 235 4.78 7.67 3.86
N LEU A 236 3.58 8.04 3.40
CA LEU A 236 3.36 8.99 2.30
C LEU A 236 4.04 10.35 2.48
N ALA A 237 4.35 10.73 3.73
CA ALA A 237 5.06 11.97 4.08
C ALA A 237 6.59 11.78 4.24
N ARG A 238 7.09 10.55 4.28
CA ARG A 238 8.52 10.26 4.52
C ARG A 238 9.37 10.90 3.44
N SER A 239 10.45 11.54 3.84
CA SER A 239 11.42 12.19 2.96
C SER A 239 12.80 11.71 3.37
N VAL A 240 13.59 11.19 2.43
CA VAL A 240 14.97 10.80 2.69
C VAL A 240 15.92 11.92 2.27
N ARG A 241 17.09 11.98 2.93
CA ARG A 241 18.16 12.87 2.50
C ARG A 241 18.63 12.45 1.11
N HIS A 242 18.70 13.40 0.20
CA HIS A 242 19.02 13.11 -1.20
C HIS A 242 20.07 14.07 -1.76
N TYR A 243 19.90 15.38 -1.57
CA TYR A 243 20.84 16.36 -2.12
C TYR A 243 22.09 16.51 -1.24
N ARG A 244 23.28 16.57 -1.87
CA ARG A 244 24.57 16.67 -1.14
C ARG A 244 24.71 17.98 -0.37
N ASP A 245 24.14 19.05 -0.91
CA ASP A 245 24.17 20.40 -0.33
C ASP A 245 23.10 20.62 0.75
N GLU A 246 22.29 19.60 1.06
CA GLU A 246 21.63 19.47 2.35
C GLU A 246 22.71 19.24 3.43
N PHE A 247 23.52 20.26 3.71
CA PHE A 247 24.36 20.32 4.89
C PHE A 247 23.46 20.44 6.12
N PRO A 248 23.79 19.75 7.23
CA PRO A 248 22.88 19.65 8.36
C PRO A 248 22.71 21.03 9.01
N LYS A 249 21.47 21.48 9.18
CA LYS A 249 21.17 22.08 10.50
C LYS A 249 21.34 20.91 11.47
N PRO A 250 22.25 20.97 12.46
CA PRO A 250 22.41 19.90 13.43
C PRO A 250 21.22 19.95 14.39
N ARG A 251 20.03 19.59 13.91
CA ARG A 251 19.10 18.88 14.77
C ARG A 251 19.71 17.50 14.86
N ARG A 252 20.35 17.20 15.99
CA ARG A 252 20.54 15.80 16.38
C ARG A 252 19.14 15.22 16.32
N ASP A 253 18.79 14.57 15.21
CA ASP A 253 17.54 13.86 15.11
C ASP A 253 17.71 12.64 15.99
N LEU A 254 17.40 12.82 17.27
CA LEU A 254 17.53 11.82 18.30
C LEU A 254 16.72 10.57 17.93
N ARG A 255 15.67 10.73 17.11
CA ARG A 255 14.90 9.63 16.53
C ARG A 255 15.72 8.85 15.52
N ALA A 256 16.27 9.49 14.47
CA ALA A 256 17.09 8.81 13.48
C ALA A 256 18.36 8.18 14.10
N LEU A 257 18.95 8.83 15.09
CA LEU A 257 20.07 8.27 15.85
C LEU A 257 19.62 7.03 16.64
N ALA A 258 18.55 7.12 17.42
CA ALA A 258 18.03 6.00 18.21
C ALA A 258 17.60 4.82 17.32
N ALA A 259 16.97 5.09 16.17
CA ALA A 259 16.57 4.06 15.21
C ALA A 259 17.78 3.30 14.63
N ARG A 260 18.92 3.99 14.44
CA ARG A 260 20.16 3.38 13.93
C ARG A 260 20.96 2.67 15.00
N SER A 261 20.98 3.19 16.23
CA SER A 261 21.87 2.72 17.30
C SER A 261 21.21 1.78 18.31
N SER A 262 19.87 1.63 18.28
CA SER A 262 19.12 0.85 19.26
C SER A 262 18.02 0.00 18.58
N PRO A 263 17.97 -1.32 18.86
CA PRO A 263 16.82 -2.15 18.53
C PRO A 263 15.47 -1.62 19.02
N VAL A 264 15.39 -1.08 20.24
CA VAL A 264 14.18 -0.45 20.79
C VAL A 264 13.82 0.81 20.01
N GLY A 265 14.80 1.70 19.80
CA GLY A 265 14.63 2.91 19.00
C GLY A 265 14.10 2.60 17.61
N ALA A 266 14.60 1.54 16.98
CA ALA A 266 14.13 1.09 15.68
C ALA A 266 12.72 0.47 15.69
N LEU A 267 12.32 -0.22 16.77
CA LEU A 267 10.95 -0.73 16.89
C LEU A 267 9.94 0.40 17.11
N ILE A 268 10.29 1.37 17.96
CA ILE A 268 9.47 2.57 18.16
C ILE A 268 9.32 3.29 16.83
N ASP A 269 10.43 3.46 16.09
CA ASP A 269 10.44 4.09 14.78
C ASP A 269 9.56 3.35 13.76
N GLU A 270 9.74 2.04 13.59
CA GLU A 270 8.93 1.20 12.70
C GLU A 270 7.43 1.24 13.06
N THR A 271 7.11 1.25 14.35
CA THR A 271 5.72 1.33 14.82
C THR A 271 5.14 2.73 14.60
N LEU A 272 5.95 3.78 14.77
CA LEU A 272 5.57 5.15 14.49
C LEU A 272 5.29 5.31 12.99
N GLU A 273 6.16 4.76 12.13
CA GLU A 273 5.99 4.74 10.68
C GLU A 273 4.74 3.97 10.27
N ARG A 274 4.48 2.78 10.83
CA ARG A 274 3.24 2.01 10.58
C ARG A 274 1.97 2.78 10.95
N ASN A 275 1.99 3.52 12.05
CA ASN A 275 0.83 4.30 12.47
C ASN A 275 0.69 5.57 11.63
N GLN A 276 1.79 6.16 11.16
CA GLN A 276 1.80 7.31 10.25
C GLN A 276 1.42 6.94 8.81
N LEU A 277 1.78 5.74 8.35
CA LEU A 277 1.42 5.17 7.04
C LEU A 277 -0.08 5.26 6.76
N ALA A 278 -0.90 5.03 7.79
CA ALA A 278 -2.35 5.04 7.69
C ALA A 278 -3.00 6.38 8.08
N LEU A 279 -2.21 7.41 8.41
CA LEU A 279 -2.71 8.75 8.65
C LEU A 279 -2.48 9.59 7.39
N PRO A 280 -3.47 10.40 6.96
CA PRO A 280 -3.23 11.37 5.91
C PRO A 280 -2.14 12.36 6.37
N PRO A 281 -1.25 12.82 5.48
CA PRO A 281 -0.26 13.84 5.81
C PRO A 281 -0.95 15.10 6.37
N PRO A 282 -0.32 15.83 7.30
CA PRO A 282 -0.90 17.03 7.88
C PRO A 282 -1.21 18.06 6.78
N PRO A 283 -2.32 18.82 6.89
CA PRO A 283 -2.80 19.72 5.83
C PRO A 283 -1.96 21.01 5.66
N ARG A 284 -0.64 20.98 5.90
CA ARG A 284 0.22 22.17 5.83
C ARG A 284 1.25 22.06 4.72
N SER A 285 1.03 22.94 3.73
CA SER A 285 1.81 23.21 2.52
C SER A 285 1.89 22.03 1.53
N PRO A 286 1.52 22.22 0.26
CA PRO A 286 1.84 21.24 -0.77
C PRO A 286 3.34 21.00 -0.81
N ARG A 287 3.74 19.83 -1.33
CA ARG A 287 5.15 19.44 -1.45
C ARG A 287 5.89 20.43 -2.35
N ALA A 288 7.23 20.44 -2.28
CA ALA A 288 8.01 21.22 -3.24
C ALA A 288 7.91 20.57 -4.63
N LEU A 289 8.00 21.39 -5.70
CA LEU A 289 8.02 20.88 -7.07
C LEU A 289 9.28 20.04 -7.34
N VAL A 290 10.44 20.54 -6.89
CA VAL A 290 11.67 19.76 -6.77
C VAL A 290 11.75 19.26 -5.34
N ASP A 291 11.37 18.00 -5.15
CA ASP A 291 11.20 17.34 -3.87
C ASP A 291 12.38 16.39 -3.59
N VAL A 292 12.24 15.58 -2.55
CA VAL A 292 13.10 14.45 -2.20
C VAL A 292 12.33 13.13 -2.25
N PRO A 293 13.01 12.01 -2.55
CA PRO A 293 12.36 10.73 -2.68
C PRO A 293 11.89 10.19 -1.32
N THR A 294 11.05 9.17 -1.38
CA THR A 294 10.52 8.46 -0.20
C THR A 294 11.50 7.42 0.34
N CYS A 295 12.30 6.83 -0.54
CA CYS A 295 13.28 5.79 -0.23
C CYS A 295 14.66 6.15 -0.78
N THR A 296 15.71 5.67 -0.14
CA THR A 296 17.09 5.78 -0.68
C THR A 296 17.28 4.84 -1.88
N PRO A 297 18.32 5.04 -2.71
CA PRO A 297 18.66 4.10 -3.77
C PRO A 297 18.92 2.67 -3.28
N GLU A 298 19.57 2.52 -2.11
CA GLU A 298 19.81 1.21 -1.49
C GLU A 298 18.52 0.54 -1.01
N GLU A 299 17.60 1.33 -0.44
CA GLU A 299 16.27 0.85 -0.04
C GLU A 299 15.46 0.40 -1.26
N TYR A 300 15.48 1.17 -2.34
CA TYR A 300 14.82 0.82 -3.60
C TYR A 300 15.37 -0.50 -4.16
N GLU A 301 16.70 -0.64 -4.23
CA GLU A 301 17.35 -1.85 -4.72
C GLU A 301 17.04 -3.08 -3.84
N SER A 302 16.99 -2.90 -2.51
CA SER A 302 16.57 -3.96 -1.58
C SER A 302 15.14 -4.42 -1.87
N ILE A 303 14.20 -3.48 -2.06
CA ILE A 303 12.80 -3.79 -2.39
C ILE A 303 12.72 -4.54 -3.72
N ARG A 304 13.45 -4.09 -4.74
CA ARG A 304 13.51 -4.73 -6.06
C ARG A 304 14.00 -6.18 -5.96
N SER A 305 15.08 -6.40 -5.20
CA SER A 305 15.64 -7.74 -4.97
C SER A 305 14.68 -8.65 -4.18
N GLU A 306 14.06 -8.13 -3.13
CA GLU A 306 13.03 -8.83 -2.36
C GLU A 306 11.84 -9.24 -3.21
N PHE A 307 11.37 -8.34 -4.07
CA PHE A 307 10.25 -8.60 -4.97
C PHE A 307 10.57 -9.74 -5.94
N HIS A 308 11.74 -9.68 -6.57
CA HIS A 308 12.25 -10.71 -7.46
C HIS A 308 12.29 -12.09 -6.79
N ARG A 309 12.91 -12.15 -5.60
CA ARG A 309 12.99 -13.39 -4.82
C ARG A 309 11.60 -13.87 -4.40
N GLY A 310 10.70 -12.96 -4.01
CA GLY A 310 9.32 -13.29 -3.65
C GLY A 310 8.55 -13.96 -4.78
N LEU A 311 8.69 -13.46 -6.03
CA LEU A 311 8.05 -14.07 -7.19
C LEU A 311 8.58 -15.47 -7.49
N GLU A 312 9.91 -15.67 -7.44
CA GLU A 312 10.51 -16.99 -7.61
C GLU A 312 10.03 -17.98 -6.54
N GLN A 313 9.94 -17.52 -5.28
CA GLN A 313 9.44 -18.32 -4.17
C GLN A 313 7.96 -18.68 -4.33
N PHE A 314 7.14 -17.74 -4.83
CA PHE A 314 5.74 -17.99 -5.17
C PHE A 314 5.60 -19.09 -6.24
N ILE A 315 6.35 -19.00 -7.34
CA ILE A 315 6.34 -19.99 -8.43
C ILE A 315 6.79 -21.36 -7.91
N THR A 316 7.86 -21.39 -7.12
CA THR A 316 8.40 -22.60 -6.51
C THR A 316 7.37 -23.27 -5.60
N TYR A 317 6.70 -22.49 -4.75
CA TYR A 317 5.67 -23.00 -3.84
C TYR A 317 4.49 -23.59 -4.62
N CYS A 318 3.98 -22.88 -5.64
CA CYS A 318 2.88 -23.37 -6.48
C CYS A 318 3.26 -24.69 -7.17
N THR A 319 4.45 -24.75 -7.75
CA THR A 319 4.97 -25.95 -8.41
C THR A 319 5.03 -27.13 -7.44
N ARG A 320 5.55 -26.92 -6.22
CA ARG A 320 5.66 -27.95 -5.19
C ARG A 320 4.32 -28.54 -4.79
N ILE A 321 3.30 -27.71 -4.67
CA ILE A 321 1.94 -28.17 -4.34
C ILE A 321 1.16 -28.58 -5.60
N GLY A 322 1.76 -28.48 -6.79
CA GLY A 322 1.15 -28.76 -8.10
C GLY A 322 -0.02 -27.83 -8.46
N ALA A 323 -0.08 -26.63 -7.89
CA ALA A 323 -1.00 -25.58 -8.31
C ALA A 323 -0.40 -24.80 -9.48
N LEU A 324 -1.24 -24.33 -10.41
CA LEU A 324 -0.81 -23.45 -11.50
C LEU A 324 -0.53 -22.03 -10.97
N PRO A 325 0.72 -21.53 -11.01
CA PRO A 325 1.01 -20.14 -10.67
C PRO A 325 0.56 -19.23 -11.82
N ILE A 326 -0.21 -18.20 -11.48
CA ILE A 326 -0.67 -17.16 -12.40
C ILE A 326 -0.26 -15.80 -11.82
N GLY A 327 0.42 -14.97 -12.61
CA GLY A 327 0.79 -13.60 -12.24
C GLY A 327 0.04 -12.59 -13.10
N VAL A 328 -0.52 -11.55 -12.49
CA VAL A 328 -1.01 -10.37 -13.22
C VAL A 328 -0.01 -9.26 -12.99
N ILE A 329 0.65 -8.82 -14.07
CA ILE A 329 1.50 -7.64 -14.03
C ILE A 329 0.58 -6.43 -13.83
N PRO A 330 0.76 -5.64 -12.76
CA PRO A 330 -0.13 -4.51 -12.51
C PRO A 330 -0.02 -3.43 -13.59
N PRO A 331 -1.10 -3.12 -14.35
CA PRO A 331 -1.15 -1.90 -15.16
C PRO A 331 -1.29 -0.68 -14.26
N GLY A 332 -0.65 0.43 -14.63
CA GLY A 332 -0.83 1.72 -13.98
C GLY A 332 -1.46 2.73 -14.92
N ASN A 333 -2.12 3.75 -14.37
CA ASN A 333 -2.61 4.88 -15.16
C ASN A 333 -1.42 5.79 -15.51
N GLU A 334 -1.00 5.71 -16.76
CA GLU A 334 0.17 6.38 -17.30
C GLU A 334 -0.17 7.82 -17.71
N GLY A 335 -1.25 7.99 -18.49
CA GLY A 335 -1.66 9.29 -19.05
C GLY A 335 -2.51 10.14 -18.10
N GLY A 336 -3.25 9.50 -17.19
CA GLY A 336 -4.20 10.14 -16.28
C GLY A 336 -3.72 10.28 -14.84
N PHE A 337 -2.53 9.82 -14.47
CA PHE A 337 -2.05 9.95 -13.09
C PHE A 337 -0.63 10.48 -12.99
N GLU A 338 -0.55 11.79 -12.72
CA GLU A 338 0.68 12.57 -12.58
C GLU A 338 1.63 12.09 -11.45
N PRO A 339 2.96 12.19 -11.61
CA PRO A 339 3.96 11.63 -10.68
C PRO A 339 3.91 12.25 -9.29
N ASN A 340 3.79 11.46 -8.23
CA ASN A 340 3.62 11.95 -6.87
C ASN A 340 4.71 12.91 -6.43
N ARG A 341 5.97 12.57 -6.69
CA ARG A 341 7.12 13.40 -6.35
C ARG A 341 8.11 13.44 -7.48
N SER A 342 8.67 14.62 -7.72
CA SER A 342 9.69 14.82 -8.73
C SER A 342 11.00 15.23 -8.09
N VAL A 343 12.08 14.55 -8.44
CA VAL A 343 13.37 14.62 -7.78
C VAL A 343 14.44 14.88 -8.85
N LEU A 344 15.50 15.62 -8.49
CA LEU A 344 16.67 15.84 -9.35
C LEU A 344 17.87 15.02 -8.87
N ALA A 345 18.95 14.96 -9.66
CA ALA A 345 20.16 14.24 -9.30
C ALA A 345 20.71 14.73 -7.95
N PRO A 346 21.28 13.85 -7.10
CA PRO A 346 21.72 14.20 -5.75
C PRO A 346 22.83 15.27 -5.70
N GLU A 347 23.56 15.46 -6.80
CA GLU A 347 24.59 16.47 -7.01
C GLU A 347 24.04 17.86 -7.35
N THR A 348 22.77 17.96 -7.75
CA THR A 348 22.15 19.20 -8.20
C THR A 348 22.12 20.21 -7.05
N THR A 349 22.68 21.40 -7.26
CA THR A 349 22.76 22.45 -6.22
C THR A 349 21.41 23.13 -5.98
N ALA A 350 21.23 23.79 -4.82
CA ALA A 350 20.00 24.51 -4.50
C ALA A 350 19.63 25.59 -5.54
N ALA A 351 20.63 26.28 -6.09
CA ALA A 351 20.42 27.26 -7.16
C ALA A 351 19.92 26.60 -8.45
N GLU A 352 20.50 25.46 -8.83
CA GLU A 352 20.06 24.69 -10.01
C GLU A 352 18.67 24.07 -9.79
N ARG A 353 18.35 23.57 -8.59
CA ARG A 353 17.00 23.10 -8.24
C ARG A 353 15.97 24.21 -8.38
N ALA A 354 16.29 25.42 -7.90
CA ALA A 354 15.42 26.59 -8.07
C ALA A 354 15.25 26.97 -9.56
N ALA A 355 16.34 26.94 -10.33
CA ALA A 355 16.29 27.21 -11.77
C ALA A 355 15.48 26.16 -12.54
N ALA A 356 15.60 24.87 -12.21
CA ALA A 356 14.81 23.80 -12.80
C ALA A 356 13.31 23.93 -12.47
N ALA A 357 12.98 24.28 -11.22
CA ALA A 357 11.61 24.56 -10.82
C ALA A 357 11.02 25.74 -11.61
N GLU A 358 11.80 26.81 -11.82
CA GLU A 358 11.37 27.97 -12.61
C GLU A 358 11.23 27.65 -14.09
N ALA A 359 12.16 26.89 -14.66
CA ALA A 359 12.08 26.41 -16.03
C ALA A 359 10.81 25.56 -16.28
N LEU A 360 10.44 24.70 -15.32
CA LEU A 360 9.19 23.94 -15.42
C LEU A 360 7.96 24.84 -15.33
N ARG A 361 7.95 25.85 -14.44
CA ARG A 361 6.83 26.82 -14.37
C ARG A 361 6.67 27.59 -15.67
N ALA A 362 7.79 28.03 -16.26
CA ALA A 362 7.78 28.72 -17.54
C ALA A 362 7.30 27.82 -18.69
N ALA A 363 7.71 26.54 -18.70
CA ALA A 363 7.22 25.56 -19.67
C ALA A 363 5.71 25.34 -19.53
N ARG A 364 5.24 25.17 -18.29
CA ARG A 364 3.83 24.97 -17.96
C ARG A 364 2.96 26.17 -18.35
N ALA A 365 3.42 27.38 -18.10
CA ALA A 365 2.71 28.60 -18.49
C ALA A 365 2.53 28.71 -20.01
N ALA A 366 3.45 28.15 -20.80
CA ALA A 366 3.36 28.14 -22.25
C ALA A 366 2.47 27.01 -22.81
N GLU A 367 2.01 26.05 -22.00
CA GLU A 367 1.25 24.88 -22.51
C GLU A 367 -0.04 25.28 -23.24
N ALA A 368 -0.77 26.28 -22.74
CA ALA A 368 -2.03 26.73 -23.32
C ALA A 368 -1.81 27.69 -24.51
N ASP A 369 -0.86 28.63 -24.38
CA ASP A 369 -0.70 29.73 -25.34
C ASP A 369 0.25 29.40 -26.50
N ASP A 370 1.29 28.60 -26.24
CA ASP A 370 2.32 28.22 -27.23
C ASP A 370 2.86 26.80 -26.97
N PRO A 371 2.09 25.76 -27.37
CA PRO A 371 2.46 24.35 -27.16
C PRO A 371 3.82 23.99 -27.79
N THR A 372 4.19 24.63 -28.91
CA THR A 372 5.47 24.37 -29.58
C THR A 372 6.63 24.88 -28.73
N ARG A 373 6.50 26.08 -28.15
CA ARG A 373 7.48 26.60 -27.20
C ARG A 373 7.53 25.76 -25.92
N ALA A 374 6.39 25.33 -25.38
CA ALA A 374 6.32 24.44 -24.22
C ALA A 374 7.07 23.12 -24.47
N LEU A 375 6.82 22.45 -25.60
CA LEU A 375 7.57 21.27 -26.04
C LEU A 375 9.09 21.53 -26.05
N SER A 376 9.52 22.66 -26.61
CA SER A 376 10.94 23.03 -26.65
C SER A 376 11.54 23.25 -25.24
N LEU A 377 10.77 23.85 -24.33
CA LEU A 377 11.18 24.14 -22.95
C LEU A 377 11.33 22.84 -22.15
N TYR A 378 10.35 21.93 -22.25
CA TYR A 378 10.43 20.61 -21.61
C TYR A 378 11.60 19.78 -22.13
N ARG A 379 11.83 19.76 -23.46
CA ARG A 379 12.98 19.07 -24.05
C ARG A 379 14.32 19.62 -23.54
N ARG A 380 14.47 20.95 -23.45
CA ARG A 380 15.67 21.58 -22.87
C ARG A 380 15.85 21.26 -21.39
N LEU A 381 14.76 21.25 -20.63
CA LEU A 381 14.78 20.90 -19.21
C LEU A 381 15.23 19.45 -19.02
N LEU A 382 14.64 18.51 -19.76
CA LEU A 382 14.97 17.08 -19.69
C LEU A 382 16.35 16.74 -20.26
N ALA A 383 16.88 17.54 -21.19
CA ALA A 383 18.27 17.39 -21.65
C ALA A 383 19.29 17.68 -20.53
N ARG A 384 18.90 18.51 -19.54
CA ARG A 384 19.75 18.86 -18.39
C ARG A 384 19.42 18.03 -17.14
N HIS A 385 18.15 17.64 -16.99
CA HIS A 385 17.61 16.91 -15.85
C HIS A 385 16.73 15.74 -16.33
N PRO A 386 17.32 14.68 -16.90
CA PRO A 386 16.59 13.52 -17.44
C PRO A 386 15.84 12.68 -16.39
N GLU A 387 16.03 12.98 -15.10
CA GLU A 387 15.36 12.35 -13.96
C GLU A 387 14.08 13.07 -13.53
N PHE A 388 13.75 14.23 -14.13
CA PHE A 388 12.66 15.07 -13.63
C PHE A 388 11.27 14.58 -14.07
N ALA A 389 10.65 13.73 -13.25
CA ALA A 389 9.41 13.01 -13.57
C ALA A 389 8.25 13.91 -14.04
N GLU A 390 7.98 15.05 -13.38
CA GLU A 390 6.91 15.97 -13.79
C GLU A 390 7.14 16.52 -15.21
N ALA A 391 8.39 16.83 -15.59
CA ALA A 391 8.71 17.31 -16.94
C ALA A 391 8.45 16.23 -18.00
N HIS A 392 8.74 14.96 -17.69
CA HIS A 392 8.39 13.84 -18.54
C HIS A 392 6.88 13.70 -18.73
N PHE A 393 6.10 13.75 -17.64
CA PHE A 393 4.65 13.65 -17.70
C PHE A 393 4.01 14.76 -18.54
N ARG A 394 4.44 16.02 -18.33
CA ARG A 394 3.93 17.17 -19.07
C ARG A 394 4.32 17.13 -20.55
N LEU A 395 5.57 16.75 -20.85
CA LEU A 395 6.02 16.54 -22.23
C LEU A 395 5.19 15.44 -22.91
N ALA A 396 4.91 14.34 -22.22
CA ALA A 396 4.10 13.25 -22.76
C ALA A 396 2.69 13.73 -23.14
N ARG A 397 2.03 14.55 -22.32
CA ARG A 397 0.71 15.14 -22.63
C ARG A 397 0.74 16.00 -23.89
N LEU A 398 1.77 16.83 -24.06
CA LEU A 398 1.90 17.66 -25.27
C LEU A 398 2.16 16.82 -26.52
N LEU A 399 2.97 15.76 -26.40
CA LEU A 399 3.24 14.83 -27.50
C LEU A 399 2.01 14.01 -27.86
N GLU A 400 1.23 13.63 -26.87
CA GLU A 400 -0.08 13.01 -27.04
C GLU A 400 -0.98 13.95 -27.84
N VAL A 401 -1.22 15.19 -27.39
CA VAL A 401 -2.03 16.15 -28.17
C VAL A 401 -1.48 16.39 -29.58
N ALA A 402 -0.17 16.35 -29.77
CA ALA A 402 0.48 16.51 -31.08
C ALA A 402 0.43 15.25 -31.97
N GLY A 403 -0.09 14.12 -31.49
CA GLY A 403 -0.19 12.87 -32.24
C GLY A 403 1.07 12.00 -32.26
N ASP A 404 2.12 12.35 -31.52
CA ASP A 404 3.34 11.55 -31.38
C ASP A 404 3.20 10.53 -30.24
N TRP A 405 2.28 9.59 -30.44
CA TRP A 405 1.94 8.57 -29.45
C TRP A 405 3.13 7.72 -28.99
N PRO A 406 4.06 7.28 -29.86
CA PRO A 406 5.23 6.52 -29.41
C PRO A 406 6.10 7.29 -28.42
N GLN A 407 6.36 8.58 -28.66
CA GLN A 407 7.14 9.39 -27.73
C GLN A 407 6.36 9.75 -26.46
N ALA A 408 5.05 9.97 -26.58
CA ALA A 408 4.18 10.16 -25.42
C ALA A 408 4.26 8.94 -24.48
N ARG A 409 4.08 7.71 -25.01
CA ARG A 409 4.21 6.47 -24.23
C ARG A 409 5.58 6.33 -23.56
N HIS A 410 6.66 6.64 -24.29
CA HIS A 410 8.01 6.61 -23.72
C HIS A 410 8.11 7.55 -22.51
N HIS A 411 7.66 8.80 -22.65
CA HIS A 411 7.77 9.78 -21.58
C HIS A 411 6.81 9.53 -20.40
N TYR A 412 5.62 8.98 -20.62
CA TYR A 412 4.77 8.53 -19.51
C TYR A 412 5.42 7.42 -18.69
N ALA A 413 5.98 6.40 -19.36
CA ALA A 413 6.68 5.31 -18.68
C ALA A 413 7.88 5.85 -17.87
N ARG A 414 8.64 6.80 -18.43
CA ARG A 414 9.71 7.50 -17.70
C ARG A 414 9.17 8.24 -16.49
N ALA A 415 8.05 8.95 -16.60
CA ALA A 415 7.44 9.68 -15.50
C ALA A 415 6.99 8.75 -14.35
N ARG A 416 6.45 7.56 -14.68
CA ARG A 416 6.14 6.51 -13.69
C ARG A 416 7.41 6.01 -13.00
N ASP A 417 8.42 5.62 -13.78
CA ASP A 417 9.62 4.97 -13.26
C ASP A 417 10.54 5.93 -12.48
N LEU A 418 10.43 7.24 -12.73
CA LEU A 418 11.18 8.29 -12.03
C LEU A 418 10.42 8.91 -10.86
N ASP A 419 9.21 8.45 -10.55
CA ASP A 419 8.41 8.98 -9.45
C ASP A 419 9.12 8.75 -8.10
N GLY A 420 9.43 9.84 -7.39
CA GLY A 420 10.09 9.78 -6.08
C GLY A 420 9.22 9.17 -4.97
N LEU A 421 7.94 8.92 -5.24
CA LEU A 421 7.05 8.10 -4.43
C LEU A 421 6.27 7.15 -5.36
N PRO A 422 6.84 5.99 -5.72
CA PRO A 422 6.16 5.04 -6.58
C PRO A 422 4.90 4.50 -5.92
N MET A 423 3.75 4.77 -6.54
CA MET A 423 2.47 4.13 -6.22
C MET A 423 1.97 3.24 -7.36
N ARG A 424 2.57 3.37 -8.54
CA ARG A 424 2.32 2.50 -9.69
C ARG A 424 3.44 1.47 -9.76
N CYS A 425 3.14 0.24 -10.18
CA CYS A 425 4.14 -0.82 -10.28
C CYS A 425 5.26 -0.37 -11.23
N PRO A 426 6.49 -0.15 -10.76
CA PRO A 426 7.57 0.35 -11.61
C PRO A 426 7.98 -0.67 -12.68
N GLY A 427 8.54 -0.18 -13.78
CA GLY A 427 8.87 -1.00 -14.95
C GLY A 427 9.82 -2.16 -14.65
N ASP A 428 10.77 -1.98 -13.74
CA ASP A 428 11.71 -3.04 -13.35
C ASP A 428 11.04 -4.20 -12.58
N LEU A 429 10.01 -3.92 -11.78
CA LEU A 429 9.16 -4.92 -11.13
C LEU A 429 8.25 -5.61 -12.14
N GLN A 430 7.72 -4.88 -13.13
CA GLN A 430 6.96 -5.47 -14.24
C GLN A 430 7.85 -6.45 -15.04
N ASP A 431 9.08 -6.06 -15.34
CA ASP A 431 10.02 -6.91 -16.07
C ASP A 431 10.44 -8.16 -15.28
N ALA A 432 10.36 -8.12 -13.95
CA ALA A 432 10.59 -9.30 -13.11
C ALA A 432 9.62 -10.44 -13.48
N TYR A 433 8.33 -10.14 -13.61
CA TYR A 433 7.33 -11.10 -14.06
C TYR A 433 7.63 -11.64 -15.45
N ARG A 434 7.92 -10.75 -16.42
CA ARG A 434 8.22 -11.15 -17.81
C ARG A 434 9.43 -12.08 -17.89
N ARG A 435 10.51 -11.73 -17.18
CA ARG A 435 11.73 -12.57 -17.11
C ARG A 435 11.45 -13.93 -16.49
N LEU A 436 10.64 -14.00 -15.44
CA LEU A 436 10.30 -15.27 -14.79
C LEU A 436 9.36 -16.11 -15.64
N ALA A 437 8.39 -15.52 -16.34
CA ALA A 437 7.53 -16.23 -17.28
C ALA A 437 8.34 -16.88 -18.40
N ALA A 438 9.33 -16.17 -18.95
CA ALA A 438 10.23 -16.70 -19.97
C ALA A 438 11.09 -17.88 -19.47
N ARG A 439 11.42 -17.92 -18.16
CA ARG A 439 12.22 -18.99 -17.53
C ARG A 439 11.38 -20.18 -17.07
N HIS A 440 10.13 -19.94 -16.67
CA HIS A 440 9.26 -20.94 -16.09
C HIS A 440 8.01 -21.12 -16.95
N SER A 441 8.03 -22.08 -17.87
CA SER A 441 6.88 -22.38 -18.74
C SER A 441 5.61 -22.82 -17.98
N GLY A 442 5.74 -23.15 -16.70
CA GLY A 442 4.64 -23.41 -15.76
C GLY A 442 3.94 -22.15 -15.24
N PHE A 443 4.55 -20.98 -15.37
CA PHE A 443 4.05 -19.70 -14.86
C PHE A 443 3.30 -18.95 -15.96
N LEU A 444 1.98 -18.80 -15.79
CA LEU A 444 1.18 -17.97 -16.68
C LEU A 444 1.25 -16.51 -16.22
N VAL A 445 1.38 -15.59 -17.17
CA VAL A 445 1.43 -14.16 -16.89
C VAL A 445 0.46 -13.40 -17.76
N VAL A 446 -0.47 -12.70 -17.13
CA VAL A 446 -1.28 -11.65 -17.75
C VAL A 446 -0.45 -10.38 -17.71
N ASP A 447 0.09 -9.95 -18.86
CA ASP A 447 0.83 -8.69 -18.97
C ASP A 447 -0.16 -7.52 -19.00
N GLY A 448 -0.66 -7.13 -17.83
CA GLY A 448 -1.70 -6.12 -17.70
C GLY A 448 -1.40 -4.81 -18.42
N PRO A 449 -0.17 -4.23 -18.33
CA PRO A 449 0.22 -3.10 -19.16
C PRO A 449 0.00 -3.34 -20.65
N ALA A 450 0.48 -4.45 -21.21
CA ALA A 450 0.33 -4.74 -22.63
C ALA A 450 -1.15 -4.97 -23.03
N VAL A 451 -1.92 -5.68 -22.19
CA VAL A 451 -3.35 -5.92 -22.40
C VAL A 451 -4.13 -4.61 -22.46
N LEU A 452 -3.91 -3.71 -21.50
CA LEU A 452 -4.62 -2.42 -21.49
C LEU A 452 -4.12 -1.47 -22.59
N GLN A 453 -2.83 -1.47 -22.90
CA GLN A 453 -2.29 -0.69 -24.03
C GLN A 453 -2.95 -1.10 -25.36
N ALA A 454 -3.19 -2.39 -25.59
CA ALA A 454 -3.85 -2.87 -26.80
C ALA A 454 -5.31 -2.40 -26.94
N LEU A 455 -5.97 -2.05 -25.82
CA LEU A 455 -7.32 -1.49 -25.83
C LEU A 455 -7.36 0.02 -26.05
N SER A 456 -6.26 0.71 -25.77
CA SER A 456 -6.14 2.14 -26.01
C SER A 456 -5.93 2.40 -27.51
N PRO A 457 -6.70 3.30 -28.14
CA PRO A 457 -6.50 3.68 -29.55
C PRO A 457 -5.08 4.13 -29.90
N HIS A 458 -4.35 4.68 -28.92
CA HIS A 458 -3.01 5.23 -29.10
C HIS A 458 -1.95 4.50 -28.25
N GLY A 459 -2.33 3.39 -27.61
CA GLY A 459 -1.44 2.61 -26.73
C GLY A 459 -1.10 3.29 -25.41
N ILE A 460 -1.81 4.35 -25.02
CA ILE A 460 -1.62 5.08 -23.76
C ILE A 460 -2.70 4.61 -22.78
N VAL A 461 -2.30 4.13 -21.61
CA VAL A 461 -3.23 3.69 -20.57
C VAL A 461 -3.61 4.89 -19.71
N ASP A 462 -4.88 5.25 -19.68
CA ASP A 462 -5.39 6.48 -19.07
C ASP A 462 -6.68 6.25 -18.25
N ASP A 463 -7.40 7.34 -17.95
CA ASP A 463 -8.66 7.34 -17.20
C ASP A 463 -9.78 6.50 -17.86
N HIS A 464 -9.69 6.14 -19.15
CA HIS A 464 -10.69 5.25 -19.78
C HIS A 464 -10.54 3.79 -19.34
N LEU A 465 -9.35 3.41 -18.85
CA LEU A 465 -9.00 2.02 -18.51
C LEU A 465 -8.71 1.83 -17.02
N LEU A 466 -8.39 2.90 -16.28
CA LEU A 466 -8.31 2.91 -14.82
C LEU A 466 -9.05 4.10 -14.21
N HIS A 467 -9.74 3.88 -13.09
CA HIS A 467 -10.41 4.96 -12.37
C HIS A 467 -9.44 5.89 -11.65
N ASP A 468 -8.28 5.36 -11.28
CA ASP A 468 -7.24 6.09 -10.57
C ASP A 468 -5.84 5.64 -10.99
N GLY A 469 -4.82 5.88 -10.15
CA GLY A 469 -3.45 5.46 -10.45
C GLY A 469 -3.27 3.95 -10.65
N GLN A 470 -4.15 3.11 -10.10
CA GLN A 470 -3.93 1.69 -9.85
C GLN A 470 -5.12 0.77 -10.22
N HIS A 471 -6.35 1.27 -10.10
CA HIS A 471 -7.54 0.42 -10.12
C HIS A 471 -8.24 0.42 -11.50
N PRO A 472 -8.33 -0.74 -12.18
CA PRO A 472 -8.97 -0.83 -13.49
C PRO A 472 -10.45 -0.43 -13.49
N THR A 473 -10.91 0.10 -14.62
CA THR A 473 -12.34 0.22 -14.91
C THR A 473 -12.94 -1.18 -15.13
N LEU A 474 -14.26 -1.28 -15.27
CA LEU A 474 -14.89 -2.57 -15.59
C LEU A 474 -14.27 -3.13 -16.88
N ARG A 475 -14.17 -2.31 -17.94
CA ARG A 475 -13.49 -2.68 -19.20
C ARG A 475 -12.07 -3.20 -18.96
N GLY A 476 -11.29 -2.54 -18.09
CA GLY A 476 -9.95 -3.00 -17.73
C GLY A 476 -9.96 -4.38 -17.05
N TYR A 477 -10.83 -4.60 -16.07
CA TYR A 477 -10.98 -5.89 -15.39
C TYR A 477 -11.42 -7.01 -16.34
N LEU A 478 -12.39 -6.74 -17.22
CA LEU A 478 -12.85 -7.70 -18.23
C LEU A 478 -11.70 -8.10 -19.17
N ALA A 479 -10.87 -7.15 -19.60
CA ALA A 479 -9.74 -7.40 -20.48
C ALA A 479 -8.69 -8.32 -19.85
N LEU A 480 -8.32 -8.05 -18.60
CA LEU A 480 -7.38 -8.88 -17.85
C LEU A 480 -7.92 -10.30 -17.63
N ALA A 481 -9.22 -10.43 -17.34
CA ALA A 481 -9.88 -11.72 -17.20
C ALA A 481 -9.97 -12.49 -18.52
N GLN A 482 -10.28 -11.80 -19.63
CA GLN A 482 -10.36 -12.39 -20.95
C GLN A 482 -9.00 -12.92 -21.41
N ASP A 483 -7.93 -12.14 -21.20
CA ASP A 483 -6.57 -12.58 -21.52
C ASP A 483 -6.21 -13.86 -20.74
N LEU A 484 -6.51 -13.91 -19.44
CA LEU A 484 -6.28 -15.11 -18.64
C LEU A 484 -7.08 -16.32 -19.14
N LEU A 485 -8.36 -16.16 -19.47
CA LEU A 485 -9.19 -17.24 -20.01
C LEU A 485 -8.63 -17.78 -21.34
N ASN A 486 -8.18 -16.89 -22.22
CA ASN A 486 -7.53 -17.25 -23.48
C ASN A 486 -6.26 -18.07 -23.23
N GLN A 487 -5.41 -17.65 -22.29
CA GLN A 487 -4.19 -18.38 -21.91
C GLN A 487 -4.49 -19.75 -21.28
N LEU A 488 -5.50 -19.84 -20.40
CA LEU A 488 -5.93 -21.10 -19.79
C LEU A 488 -6.45 -22.08 -20.83
N ALA A 489 -7.26 -21.61 -21.79
CA ALA A 489 -7.76 -22.42 -22.90
C ALA A 489 -6.64 -22.91 -23.82
N ALA A 490 -5.72 -22.01 -24.20
CA ALA A 490 -4.58 -22.35 -25.05
C ALA A 490 -3.67 -23.41 -24.38
N ARG A 491 -3.49 -23.33 -23.05
CA ARG A 491 -2.75 -24.32 -22.27
C ARG A 491 -3.50 -25.64 -22.05
N ARG A 492 -4.80 -25.68 -22.35
CA ARG A 492 -5.72 -26.73 -21.93
C ARG A 492 -5.69 -26.98 -20.42
N ALA A 493 -5.59 -25.91 -19.64
CA ALA A 493 -5.50 -25.97 -18.18
C ALA A 493 -6.70 -26.70 -17.57
N PHE A 494 -6.47 -27.43 -16.47
CA PHE A 494 -7.49 -28.17 -15.71
C PHE A 494 -8.24 -29.25 -16.49
N GLY A 495 -7.69 -29.72 -17.61
CA GLY A 495 -8.36 -30.67 -18.51
C GLY A 495 -9.38 -29.98 -19.42
N TRP A 496 -9.09 -28.74 -19.85
CA TRP A 496 -9.95 -27.98 -20.75
C TRP A 496 -10.47 -28.84 -21.92
N PRO A 497 -11.80 -28.88 -22.17
CA PRO A 497 -12.36 -29.79 -23.17
C PRO A 497 -11.82 -29.55 -24.58
N ALA A 498 -11.48 -30.63 -25.29
CA ALA A 498 -10.99 -30.53 -26.66
C ALA A 498 -12.03 -29.84 -27.57
N GLY A 499 -11.58 -28.89 -28.38
CA GLY A 499 -12.44 -28.14 -29.30
C GLY A 499 -13.32 -27.06 -28.65
N ARG A 500 -13.33 -26.92 -27.32
CA ARG A 500 -14.06 -25.84 -26.64
C ARG A 500 -13.19 -24.57 -26.58
N PRO A 501 -13.59 -23.46 -27.24
CA PRO A 501 -12.82 -22.21 -27.19
C PRO A 501 -12.88 -21.56 -25.80
N ALA A 502 -12.02 -20.57 -25.57
CA ALA A 502 -12.19 -19.66 -24.45
C ALA A 502 -13.55 -18.94 -24.55
N PRO A 503 -14.33 -18.83 -23.46
CA PRO A 503 -15.54 -18.02 -23.49
C PRO A 503 -15.17 -16.55 -23.72
N THR A 504 -16.05 -15.83 -24.41
CA THR A 504 -15.96 -14.38 -24.56
C THR A 504 -16.81 -13.73 -23.49
N ILE A 505 -16.22 -12.83 -22.70
CA ILE A 505 -16.95 -12.16 -21.62
C ILE A 505 -17.78 -11.02 -22.21
N ASP A 506 -19.10 -11.15 -22.10
CA ASP A 506 -20.02 -10.05 -22.41
C ASP A 506 -20.07 -9.05 -21.24
N PRO A 507 -19.86 -7.74 -21.48
CA PRO A 507 -19.88 -6.73 -20.42
C PRO A 507 -21.23 -6.59 -19.70
N ASP A 508 -22.35 -6.68 -20.43
CA ASP A 508 -23.69 -6.54 -19.87
C ASP A 508 -24.05 -7.75 -19.01
N GLU A 509 -23.76 -8.96 -19.50
CA GLU A 509 -23.95 -10.20 -18.73
C GLU A 509 -23.07 -10.21 -17.48
N CYS A 510 -21.81 -9.76 -17.59
CA CYS A 510 -20.90 -9.67 -16.45
C CYS A 510 -21.41 -8.67 -15.40
N ALA A 511 -21.82 -7.48 -15.85
CA ALA A 511 -22.38 -6.46 -14.97
C ALA A 511 -23.66 -6.96 -14.28
N ALA A 512 -24.53 -7.66 -15.00
CA ALA A 512 -25.74 -8.27 -14.43
C ALA A 512 -25.40 -9.38 -13.43
N HIS A 513 -24.46 -10.28 -13.77
CA HIS A 513 -24.05 -11.40 -12.92
C HIS A 513 -23.50 -10.94 -11.57
N PHE A 514 -22.64 -9.91 -11.57
CA PHE A 514 -22.06 -9.34 -10.35
C PHE A 514 -22.92 -8.22 -9.73
N GLY A 515 -24.11 -7.97 -10.28
CA GLY A 515 -25.07 -6.99 -9.78
C GLY A 515 -24.50 -5.57 -9.73
N LEU A 516 -23.88 -5.07 -10.79
CA LEU A 516 -23.36 -3.71 -10.87
C LEU A 516 -24.49 -2.70 -11.09
N ASP A 517 -25.31 -2.51 -10.06
CA ASP A 517 -26.41 -1.56 -10.01
C ASP A 517 -25.93 -0.11 -9.80
N ARG A 518 -26.87 0.85 -9.83
CA ARG A 518 -26.58 2.28 -9.63
C ARG A 518 -25.88 2.57 -8.30
N GLY A 519 -26.21 1.85 -7.23
CA GLY A 519 -25.58 2.02 -5.93
C GLY A 519 -24.10 1.62 -5.96
N VAL A 520 -23.77 0.55 -6.67
CA VAL A 520 -22.37 0.13 -6.88
C VAL A 520 -21.59 1.18 -7.67
N TRP A 521 -22.15 1.70 -8.76
CA TRP A 521 -21.47 2.72 -9.56
C TRP A 521 -21.25 4.04 -8.81
N ALA A 522 -22.20 4.42 -7.95
CA ALA A 522 -22.02 5.54 -7.04
C ALA A 522 -20.90 5.28 -6.00
N ASP A 523 -20.83 4.08 -5.42
CA ASP A 523 -19.76 3.69 -4.48
C ASP A 523 -18.39 3.66 -5.17
N VAL A 524 -18.31 3.13 -6.39
CA VAL A 524 -17.10 3.18 -7.23
C VAL A 524 -16.60 4.62 -7.35
N CYS A 525 -17.51 5.56 -7.63
CA CYS A 525 -17.14 6.96 -7.74
C CYS A 525 -16.65 7.55 -6.41
N GLU A 526 -17.33 7.29 -5.30
CA GLU A 526 -16.91 7.79 -3.98
C GLU A 526 -15.53 7.24 -3.58
N ARG A 527 -15.28 5.95 -3.80
CA ARG A 527 -13.96 5.34 -3.52
C ARG A 527 -12.86 5.94 -4.36
N SER A 528 -13.09 6.15 -5.66
CA SER A 528 -12.13 6.84 -6.52
C SER A 528 -11.90 8.30 -6.10
N ALA A 529 -12.94 9.02 -5.67
CA ALA A 529 -12.78 10.36 -5.12
C ALA A 529 -11.91 10.38 -3.86
N LEU A 530 -12.09 9.42 -2.95
CA LEU A 530 -11.27 9.28 -1.74
C LEU A 530 -9.79 9.02 -2.06
N PHE A 531 -9.50 8.19 -3.08
CA PHE A 531 -8.14 7.99 -3.56
C PHE A 531 -7.50 9.32 -4.01
N TYR A 532 -8.21 10.11 -4.82
CA TYR A 532 -7.69 11.39 -5.31
C TYR A 532 -7.50 12.41 -4.19
N ASP A 533 -8.39 12.47 -3.20
CA ASP A 533 -8.21 13.33 -2.03
C ASP A 533 -6.99 12.95 -1.20
N ALA A 534 -6.81 11.65 -0.92
CA ALA A 534 -5.67 11.16 -0.16
C ALA A 534 -4.34 11.45 -0.88
N THR A 535 -4.34 11.30 -2.20
CA THR A 535 -3.14 11.48 -3.03
C THR A 535 -2.92 12.95 -3.41
N ALA A 536 -3.91 13.84 -3.34
CA ALA A 536 -3.70 15.27 -3.55
C ALA A 536 -2.65 15.85 -2.58
N LEU A 537 -2.60 15.33 -1.35
CA LEU A 537 -1.73 15.85 -0.29
C LEU A 537 -0.23 15.50 -0.46
N ILE A 538 0.10 14.55 -1.34
CA ILE A 538 1.49 14.16 -1.63
C ILE A 538 2.06 14.81 -2.88
N ARG A 539 1.33 15.77 -3.49
CA ARG A 539 1.79 16.54 -4.66
C ARG A 539 2.29 17.94 -4.31
N TYR A 540 3.04 18.51 -5.24
CA TYR A 540 3.34 19.95 -5.24
C TYR A 540 2.16 20.78 -5.76
N ASP A 541 1.40 20.25 -6.71
CA ASP A 541 0.17 20.85 -7.22
C ASP A 541 -0.98 19.83 -7.10
N PRO A 542 -1.93 20.05 -6.18
CA PRO A 542 -3.05 19.15 -5.97
C PRO A 542 -4.22 19.39 -6.94
N SER A 543 -4.18 20.44 -7.77
CA SER A 543 -5.36 20.98 -8.45
C SER A 543 -6.07 19.96 -9.34
N GLU A 544 -5.32 19.19 -10.13
CA GLU A 544 -5.88 18.18 -11.03
C GLU A 544 -6.47 17.00 -10.24
N ARG A 545 -5.77 16.48 -9.22
CA ARG A 545 -6.33 15.45 -8.32
C ARG A 545 -7.60 15.93 -7.61
N SER A 546 -7.62 17.15 -7.08
CA SER A 546 -8.81 17.73 -6.45
C SER A 546 -9.96 17.93 -7.44
N ALA A 547 -9.67 18.28 -8.70
CA ALA A 547 -10.69 18.37 -9.74
C ALA A 547 -11.28 17.00 -10.07
N LYS A 548 -10.44 15.96 -10.20
CA LYS A 548 -10.90 14.57 -10.38
C LYS A 548 -11.76 14.10 -9.21
N ALA A 549 -11.35 14.35 -7.97
CA ALA A 549 -12.14 14.02 -6.78
C ALA A 549 -13.53 14.67 -6.80
N ARG A 550 -13.63 15.95 -7.16
CA ARG A 550 -14.92 16.64 -7.32
C ARG A 550 -15.77 16.06 -8.46
N ARG A 551 -15.15 15.73 -9.59
CA ARG A 551 -15.82 15.10 -10.75
C ARG A 551 -16.46 13.77 -10.35
N TYR A 552 -15.70 12.92 -9.66
CA TYR A 552 -16.20 11.64 -9.15
C TYR A 552 -17.35 11.81 -8.15
N ARG A 553 -17.27 12.73 -7.19
CA ARG A 553 -18.39 13.01 -6.27
C ARG A 553 -19.63 13.55 -6.97
N GLY A 554 -19.44 14.42 -7.95
CA GLY A 554 -20.53 14.91 -8.80
C GLY A 554 -21.21 13.77 -9.55
N ALA A 555 -20.42 12.85 -10.11
CA ALA A 555 -20.92 11.65 -10.78
C ALA A 555 -21.68 10.73 -9.81
N ALA A 556 -21.14 10.48 -8.60
CA ALA A 556 -21.82 9.68 -7.58
C ALA A 556 -23.20 10.23 -7.24
N ALA A 557 -23.31 11.55 -7.01
CA ALA A 557 -24.58 12.21 -6.70
C ALA A 557 -25.58 12.11 -7.87
N ARG A 558 -25.12 12.30 -9.11
CA ARG A 558 -25.96 12.19 -10.32
C ARG A 558 -26.46 10.77 -10.58
N ILE A 559 -25.59 9.77 -10.41
CA ILE A 559 -25.95 8.35 -10.54
C ILE A 559 -26.96 7.95 -9.47
N ALA A 560 -26.76 8.40 -8.23
CA ALA A 560 -27.71 8.20 -7.14
C ALA A 560 -29.07 8.87 -7.44
N ALA A 561 -29.07 10.02 -8.14
CA ALA A 561 -30.28 10.70 -8.63
C ALA A 561 -30.91 10.03 -9.87
N GLY A 562 -30.32 8.96 -10.39
CA GLY A 562 -30.90 8.11 -11.42
C GLY A 562 -30.27 8.22 -12.80
N GLU A 563 -29.24 9.05 -12.96
CA GLU A 563 -28.49 9.13 -14.20
C GLU A 563 -27.66 7.86 -14.49
N LEU A 564 -27.45 7.55 -15.77
CA LEU A 564 -26.61 6.44 -16.19
C LEU A 564 -25.13 6.74 -15.91
N PRO A 565 -24.34 5.78 -15.38
CA PRO A 565 -22.92 5.97 -15.11
C PRO A 565 -22.12 6.49 -16.32
N GLU A 566 -22.47 6.02 -17.52
CA GLU A 566 -21.82 6.39 -18.78
C GLU A 566 -21.99 7.89 -19.12
N LEU A 567 -23.04 8.52 -18.61
CA LEU A 567 -23.37 9.95 -18.83
C LEU A 567 -22.92 10.84 -17.66
N ALA A 568 -22.36 10.24 -16.60
CA ALA A 568 -21.98 10.95 -15.39
C ALA A 568 -20.69 11.78 -15.53
N GLY A 569 -20.07 11.82 -16.72
CA GLY A 569 -18.93 12.68 -17.04
C GLY A 569 -17.58 12.19 -16.53
N VAL A 570 -17.49 10.90 -16.15
CA VAL A 570 -16.24 10.25 -15.73
C VAL A 570 -15.79 9.30 -16.85
N PRO A 571 -14.58 9.48 -17.42
CA PRO A 571 -14.05 8.55 -18.41
C PRO A 571 -14.02 7.11 -17.89
N GLY A 572 -14.37 6.14 -18.75
CA GLY A 572 -14.30 4.72 -18.40
C GLY A 572 -15.33 4.22 -17.38
N LEU A 573 -16.25 5.08 -16.91
CA LEU A 573 -17.31 4.69 -15.99
C LEU A 573 -18.48 4.03 -16.70
N GLY A 574 -19.04 2.98 -16.08
CA GLY A 574 -20.16 2.21 -16.62
C GLY A 574 -19.74 0.97 -17.40
N VAL A 575 -20.73 0.33 -18.02
CA VAL A 575 -20.55 -0.88 -18.82
C VAL A 575 -20.08 -0.53 -20.23
N HIS A 576 -20.67 0.53 -20.81
CA HIS A 576 -20.37 1.01 -22.16
C HIS A 576 -19.94 2.49 -22.15
N PRO A 577 -18.78 2.83 -21.57
CA PRO A 577 -18.35 4.23 -21.43
C PRO A 577 -18.27 4.97 -22.78
N ALA A 578 -18.71 6.23 -22.78
CA ALA A 578 -18.70 7.11 -23.95
C ALA A 578 -17.26 7.44 -24.42
N GLY A 579 -17.12 7.80 -25.71
CA GLY A 579 -15.88 8.31 -26.32
C GLY A 579 -15.01 7.28 -27.07
N LEU A 580 -15.21 5.96 -26.87
CA LEU A 580 -14.40 4.94 -27.55
C LEU A 580 -15.05 4.33 -28.81
N ARG A 581 -16.38 4.27 -28.90
CA ARG A 581 -17.06 3.84 -30.15
C ARG A 581 -16.83 4.84 -31.29
N GLU A 582 -16.68 6.13 -30.98
CA GLU A 582 -16.33 7.17 -31.96
C GLU A 582 -14.86 7.09 -32.38
N LEU A 583 -13.94 6.72 -31.47
CA LEU A 583 -12.53 6.45 -31.77
C LEU A 583 -12.34 5.14 -32.55
N GLU A 584 -13.18 4.12 -32.32
CA GLU A 584 -13.20 2.87 -33.08
C GLU A 584 -13.86 3.06 -34.47
N ALA A 585 -14.90 3.89 -34.60
CA ALA A 585 -15.51 4.29 -35.88
C ALA A 585 -14.62 5.25 -36.70
N GLY A 586 -13.80 6.07 -36.05
CA GLY A 586 -12.76 6.88 -36.69
C GLY A 586 -11.64 6.04 -37.32
N ARG A 587 -11.53 4.74 -37.02
CA ARG A 587 -10.59 3.83 -37.71
C ARG A 587 -11.05 3.45 -39.12
N THR A 588 -12.35 3.51 -39.41
CA THR A 588 -12.89 3.17 -40.75
C THR A 588 -12.99 4.38 -41.66
N THR A 589 -12.94 5.59 -41.11
CA THR A 589 -12.96 6.84 -41.87
C THR A 589 -11.72 7.65 -41.52
N GLY A 590 -10.66 7.50 -42.31
CA GLY A 590 -9.43 8.29 -42.17
C GLY A 590 -9.70 9.78 -42.36
N ALA A 591 -10.08 10.47 -41.31
CA ALA A 591 -10.14 11.91 -41.22
C ALA A 591 -9.86 12.32 -39.77
N GLY A 592 -8.72 12.99 -39.56
CA GLY A 592 -8.36 13.57 -38.27
C GLY A 592 -9.43 14.56 -37.83
N SER A 593 -10.12 14.20 -36.76
CA SER A 593 -11.03 15.07 -36.02
C SER A 593 -10.54 15.06 -34.58
N ALA A 594 -9.73 16.05 -34.24
CA ALA A 594 -9.38 16.36 -32.87
C ALA A 594 -10.68 16.64 -32.10
N LEU A 595 -10.97 15.84 -31.07
CA LEU A 595 -11.95 16.21 -30.07
C LEU A 595 -11.43 17.47 -29.37
N PRO A 596 -12.17 18.59 -29.39
CA PRO A 596 -11.74 19.78 -28.70
C PRO A 596 -11.89 19.55 -27.19
N LEU A 597 -10.77 19.55 -26.46
CA LEU A 597 -10.75 19.85 -25.04
C LEU A 597 -11.04 21.34 -24.85
N THR A 598 -12.28 21.75 -25.10
CA THR A 598 -12.82 23.05 -24.70
C THR A 598 -14.20 22.84 -24.12
N GLU A 599 -14.26 22.60 -22.81
CA GLU A 599 -15.34 23.18 -22.01
C GLU A 599 -14.69 24.18 -21.06
N GLU A 600 -14.95 25.46 -21.33
CA GLU A 600 -14.56 26.58 -20.48
C GLU A 600 -15.09 26.41 -19.06
N PRO A 601 -14.38 26.91 -18.03
CA PRO A 601 -14.97 27.08 -16.71
C PRO A 601 -16.01 28.21 -16.79
N PRO A 602 -17.24 28.05 -16.24
CA PRO A 602 -18.17 29.16 -16.18
C PRO A 602 -17.62 30.26 -15.27
N GLY A 603 -17.32 31.41 -15.89
CA GLY A 603 -17.38 32.75 -15.30
C GLY A 603 -16.39 33.06 -14.18
N ALA A 604 -15.35 33.83 -14.50
CA ALA A 604 -14.60 34.60 -13.52
C ALA A 604 -15.53 35.59 -12.79
N ILE A 605 -16.02 35.23 -11.61
CA ILE A 605 -16.57 36.21 -10.67
C ILE A 605 -15.37 36.96 -10.07
N ARG A 606 -15.22 38.23 -10.44
CA ARG A 606 -14.35 39.18 -9.73
C ARG A 606 -14.81 39.24 -8.27
N ILE A 607 -14.00 38.72 -7.36
CA ILE A 607 -14.17 38.93 -5.91
C ILE A 607 -13.57 40.30 -5.60
N PRO A 608 -14.34 41.29 -5.08
CA PRO A 608 -13.76 42.50 -4.54
C PRO A 608 -13.11 42.20 -3.19
N ASP A 609 -11.95 42.81 -2.94
CA ASP A 609 -11.29 42.82 -1.64
C ASP A 609 -12.22 43.35 -0.55
N SER A 610 -12.76 42.48 0.30
CA SER A 610 -13.25 42.88 1.62
C SER A 610 -13.29 41.73 2.63
N LYS A 611 -12.37 41.80 3.60
CA LYS A 611 -12.50 41.40 5.02
C LYS A 611 -13.12 40.02 5.33
N PHE A 612 -12.24 39.04 5.57
CA PHE A 612 -12.56 37.81 6.29
C PHE A 612 -13.10 38.10 7.70
N ARG A 613 -14.37 37.76 7.93
CA ARG A 613 -14.92 37.45 9.26
C ARG A 613 -15.50 36.05 9.19
N ARG A 614 -15.00 35.14 10.04
CA ARG A 614 -15.53 33.77 10.19
C ARG A 614 -16.99 33.83 10.68
N PRO A 615 -17.85 32.88 10.27
CA PRO A 615 -18.96 32.45 11.08
C PRO A 615 -18.70 31.07 11.70
N ASP A 616 -19.28 30.92 12.88
CA ASP A 616 -19.20 29.78 13.78
C ASP A 616 -19.91 28.52 13.26
N SER A 617 -19.54 27.42 13.91
CA SER A 617 -20.10 26.06 13.85
C SER A 617 -21.61 25.99 14.06
N GLU A 618 -22.29 25.10 13.33
CA GLU A 618 -23.18 24.08 13.91
C GLU A 618 -23.68 23.07 12.85
N ASP A 619 -23.60 21.79 13.25
CA ASP A 619 -24.41 20.63 12.92
C ASP A 619 -24.84 20.31 11.47
N ARG A 620 -24.22 19.24 10.93
CA ARG A 620 -24.92 18.18 10.20
C ARG A 620 -24.10 16.89 10.20
N GLU A 621 -24.68 15.85 10.79
CA GLU A 621 -24.17 14.48 10.84
C GLU A 621 -24.00 13.90 9.43
N SER A 622 -22.80 13.37 9.14
CA SER A 622 -22.50 12.57 7.95
C SER A 622 -22.21 11.12 8.37
N PRO A 623 -22.83 10.08 7.78
CA PRO A 623 -22.57 8.71 8.16
C PRO A 623 -21.26 8.17 7.54
N THR A 624 -20.58 7.34 8.34
CA THR A 624 -19.56 6.32 7.99
C THR A 624 -18.26 6.75 7.33
N GLN A 625 -17.22 6.95 8.16
CA GLN A 625 -15.81 6.99 7.77
C GLN A 625 -15.28 5.56 7.50
N PHE A 626 -15.11 5.19 6.23
CA PHE A 626 -14.29 4.05 5.84
C PHE A 626 -12.87 4.51 5.49
N SER A 627 -11.88 3.94 6.18
CA SER A 627 -10.46 4.20 5.95
C SER A 627 -9.94 3.30 4.83
N ILE A 628 -9.54 3.93 3.72
CA ILE A 628 -8.93 3.33 2.51
C ILE A 628 -7.63 2.53 2.78
N TRP A 629 -7.09 2.56 4.00
CA TRP A 629 -5.87 1.84 4.40
C TRP A 629 -6.05 1.02 5.69
N ASN A 630 -7.25 0.48 5.92
CA ASN A 630 -7.47 -0.43 7.03
C ASN A 630 -6.76 -1.78 6.79
N LEU A 631 -5.50 -1.86 7.23
CA LEU A 631 -4.93 -3.09 7.75
C LEU A 631 -5.80 -3.51 8.95
N GLU A 632 -6.75 -4.43 8.75
CA GLU A 632 -7.41 -5.09 9.86
C GLU A 632 -6.37 -5.91 10.65
N PRO A 633 -6.33 -5.80 12.00
CA PRO A 633 -5.55 -6.71 12.81
C PRO A 633 -6.23 -8.09 12.80
N GLY A 634 -5.68 -9.02 12.02
CA GLY A 634 -6.15 -10.40 11.98
C GLY A 634 -5.81 -11.14 13.28
N ILE A 635 -6.75 -11.23 14.21
CA ILE A 635 -6.89 -12.33 15.18
C ILE A 635 -8.38 -12.58 15.39
N GLY A 636 -8.95 -13.56 14.69
CA GLY A 636 -10.26 -14.12 15.03
C GLY A 636 -10.15 -15.01 16.28
N PRO A 637 -11.14 -15.02 17.18
CA PRO A 637 -11.12 -15.90 18.34
C PRO A 637 -11.25 -17.37 17.92
N LEU A 638 -10.44 -18.22 18.56
CA LEU A 638 -10.57 -19.67 18.53
C LEU A 638 -11.91 -20.06 19.16
N GLU A 639 -12.88 -20.50 18.35
CA GLU A 639 -14.04 -21.23 18.85
C GLU A 639 -13.56 -22.60 19.34
N SER A 640 -13.41 -22.73 20.66
CA SER A 640 -13.35 -24.02 21.33
C SER A 640 -14.77 -24.59 21.43
N GLY A 641 -15.12 -25.53 20.56
CA GLY A 641 -16.32 -26.35 20.69
C GLY A 641 -16.26 -27.17 21.98
N ILE A 642 -17.09 -26.81 22.95
CA ILE A 642 -17.46 -27.68 24.08
C ILE A 642 -18.87 -28.19 23.75
N PRO A 643 -19.12 -29.51 23.69
CA PRO A 643 -20.42 -30.04 23.34
C PRO A 643 -21.40 -29.84 24.50
N THR A 644 -22.52 -29.16 24.24
CA THR A 644 -23.66 -29.08 25.16
C THR A 644 -24.42 -30.39 25.12
N GLY A 645 -24.28 -31.18 26.19
CA GLY A 645 -25.13 -32.33 26.47
C GLY A 645 -26.53 -31.91 26.92
N ASP A 646 -27.51 -32.60 26.37
CA ASP A 646 -28.95 -32.54 26.66
C ASP A 646 -29.27 -32.96 28.11
N PRO A 647 -29.98 -32.13 28.91
CA PRO A 647 -30.51 -32.56 30.21
C PRO A 647 -32.05 -32.55 30.22
N GLN A 648 -32.69 -33.47 29.50
CA GLN A 648 -34.05 -33.91 29.84
C GLN A 648 -34.17 -35.43 29.83
N ARG A 649 -33.75 -36.07 30.93
CA ARG A 649 -34.28 -37.38 31.42
C ARG A 649 -33.76 -37.64 32.83
N ALA A 650 -34.45 -37.10 33.83
CA ALA A 650 -34.46 -37.61 35.21
C ALA A 650 -35.63 -36.99 36.00
N ARG A 651 -36.85 -37.39 35.66
CA ARG A 651 -37.96 -37.74 36.57
C ARG A 651 -39.19 -38.12 35.78
#